data_AF-A0A9W7L8Z5-F1
#
_entry.id   AF-A0A9W7L8Z5-F1
#
_cell.length_a   1.000
_cell.length_b   1.000
_cell.length_c   1.000
_cell.angle_alpha   90.00
_cell.angle_beta   90.00
_cell.angle_gamma   90.00
#
_symmetry.space_group_name_H-M   'P 1'
#
loop_
_entity.id
_entity.type
_entity.pdbx_description
1 polymer ?
#
loop_
_entity_poly.entity_id
_entity_poly.type
_entity_poly.pdbx_seq_one_letter_code
_entity_poly.pdbx_strand_id
1 'polypeptide(L)'
;MFRSSSATGAAVADNSVEMREPSKAESENIDIDVTSRRGASEINLETVIAVSEEDIAKQLDREFPDANMVPSVYDVLKTCMTAAQEEKFAGAGYSVGDWVEVQGPDSQWTLTYVKRIIKQAPDEWDWNDPDNEGQEPEYNFYYNCGEYQMLEEERLRSPQEGLRRIFGMRPWIWRSYALLRYENFVRFQKNHENDFNEVDAQQYARNLWVEWLKDPRNGDFAKRYEEVGEIAQREMLEHILSPFMDIDEVTENEKIWNFEDENISTYTYFAVCGTGSTIPLVCFIMQLIIPILLLSLAVGDRADDTTAPLTEQILSSLGSCNPGEWSIGPKDDEDGGAYNSQDGKIMAFLVVAFYFFKVVPDTAVSFYNTAGTADTTYSRIMSMRRMVWEQGDDSLGQVLGYKFDLYMNTAFECFLYALNLVIIYNTNDILDVILNALAIEFVHQLDEDFRGSDWWDSDYRHIQAGVCELIIQKCLDLNVLKNPQAFAHHYHVDKDKVVAACGGNGQGLFNRRLALEDQEDVKYMNGQEAMDHRCASTAKRLGKTFAIEEYEKKNSYFGFEGKIMEFFTGRTTLGIFNKLEDYRVWSRWEKVLFMAEVPKGKPWENEEENKKVVSTLHEPFKNHNVIAGSNSSKAFLLQILETLILYQTYRNVKRCWRNKNYFAAASRVFFGVFDWFAVAFQLAFPFVVMGSMVYVPMCY
;
A
#
# COMPACT_ATOMS: atom_id res chain seq x y z
N MET A 1 -35.83 -47.18 -6.82
CA MET A 1 -36.13 -48.31 -5.91
C MET A 1 -36.84 -47.72 -4.69
N PHE A 2 -38.04 -48.22 -4.40
CA PHE A 2 -39.04 -47.66 -3.47
C PHE A 2 -38.63 -47.73 -1.99
N ARG A 3 -38.96 -46.70 -1.20
CA ARG A 3 -40.11 -46.75 -0.26
C ARG A 3 -40.36 -45.41 0.47
N SER A 4 -41.62 -45.02 0.43
CA SER A 4 -42.28 -44.02 1.26
C SER A 4 -42.88 -44.67 2.51
N SER A 5 -43.02 -43.89 3.60
CA SER A 5 -44.17 -43.97 4.52
C SER A 5 -44.24 -42.71 5.42
N SER A 6 -45.33 -41.97 5.23
CA SER A 6 -46.14 -41.11 6.14
C SER A 6 -46.20 -41.58 7.61
N ALA A 7 -46.61 -40.84 8.64
CA ALA A 7 -47.06 -39.46 8.91
C ALA A 7 -47.25 -39.31 10.45
N THR A 8 -47.61 -38.09 10.90
CA THR A 8 -48.15 -37.57 12.18
C THR A 8 -47.16 -36.61 12.87
N GLY A 9 -47.41 -35.33 13.10
CA GLY A 9 -48.66 -34.58 13.31
C GLY A 9 -48.62 -33.97 14.71
N ALA A 10 -48.24 -32.70 14.87
CA ALA A 10 -48.46 -31.93 16.10
C ALA A 10 -48.23 -30.41 15.91
N ALA A 11 -49.27 -29.65 16.24
CA ALA A 11 -49.32 -28.30 16.83
C ALA A 11 -48.46 -27.18 16.23
N VAL A 12 -49.15 -26.34 15.44
CA VAL A 12 -48.79 -24.96 15.12
C VAL A 12 -49.02 -24.09 16.36
N ALA A 13 -47.98 -23.44 16.85
CA ALA A 13 -48.08 -22.28 17.74
C ALA A 13 -47.67 -21.05 16.91
N ASP A 14 -48.65 -20.17 16.72
CA ASP A 14 -48.52 -18.83 16.15
C ASP A 14 -47.46 -18.02 16.92
N ASN A 15 -46.44 -17.58 16.21
CA ASN A 15 -45.62 -16.42 16.58
C ASN A 15 -45.33 -15.67 15.28
N SER A 16 -46.30 -14.86 14.86
CA SER A 16 -46.15 -13.85 13.82
C SER A 16 -45.17 -12.78 14.30
N VAL A 17 -43.91 -12.90 13.88
CA VAL A 17 -42.99 -11.76 13.82
C VAL A 17 -43.18 -11.15 12.44
N GLU A 18 -43.72 -9.94 12.40
CA GLU A 18 -43.83 -9.12 11.19
C GLU A 18 -42.44 -8.95 10.56
N MET A 19 -42.19 -9.65 9.45
CA MET A 19 -41.14 -9.27 8.52
C MET A 19 -41.59 -8.01 7.79
N ARG A 20 -40.96 -6.88 8.11
CA ARG A 20 -41.02 -5.69 7.26
C ARG A 20 -40.40 -6.02 5.91
N GLU A 21 -41.18 -5.88 4.85
CA GLU A 21 -40.70 -5.85 3.48
C GLU A 21 -39.65 -4.75 3.31
N PRO A 22 -38.51 -4.99 2.64
CA PRO A 22 -37.63 -3.92 2.21
C PRO A 22 -38.34 -3.14 1.09
N SER A 23 -38.60 -1.86 1.34
CA SER A 23 -39.14 -0.92 0.38
C SER A 23 -38.22 -0.86 -0.84
N LYS A 24 -38.80 -1.14 -2.02
CA LYS A 24 -38.25 -0.76 -3.31
C LYS A 24 -38.05 0.76 -3.33
N ALA A 25 -36.81 1.20 -3.14
CA ALA A 25 -36.41 2.56 -3.48
C ALA A 25 -36.22 2.61 -5.00
N GLU A 26 -36.90 3.60 -5.59
CA GLU A 26 -36.90 3.90 -7.01
C GLU A 26 -35.48 4.23 -7.48
N SER A 27 -35.08 3.61 -8.59
CA SER A 27 -33.89 3.95 -9.34
C SER A 27 -34.09 5.31 -9.99
N GLU A 28 -33.75 6.39 -9.30
CA GLU A 28 -33.49 7.66 -9.95
C GLU A 28 -32.12 7.60 -10.63
N ASN A 29 -32.16 7.59 -11.97
CA ASN A 29 -31.01 7.88 -12.81
C ASN A 29 -30.53 9.29 -12.48
N ILE A 30 -29.51 9.38 -11.63
CA ILE A 30 -28.70 10.59 -11.48
C ILE A 30 -27.71 10.56 -12.64
N ASP A 31 -27.98 11.36 -13.66
CA ASP A 31 -26.95 11.79 -14.61
C ASP A 31 -25.86 12.52 -13.80
N ILE A 32 -24.73 11.85 -13.61
CA ILE A 32 -23.57 12.39 -12.92
C ILE A 32 -22.91 13.41 -13.85
N ASP A 33 -23.15 14.69 -13.57
CA ASP A 33 -22.36 15.78 -14.13
C ASP A 33 -20.97 15.76 -13.47
N VAL A 34 -19.98 15.28 -14.24
CA VAL A 34 -18.56 15.14 -13.84
C VAL A 34 -17.86 16.51 -13.65
N THR A 35 -18.59 17.62 -13.64
CA THR A 35 -18.02 18.97 -13.46
C THR A 35 -18.07 19.53 -12.03
N SER A 36 -18.65 18.83 -11.04
CA SER A 36 -18.80 19.38 -9.66
C SER A 36 -17.56 19.28 -8.75
N ARG A 37 -16.43 18.69 -9.19
CA ARG A 37 -15.14 18.71 -8.44
C ARG A 37 -14.32 19.99 -8.62
N ARG A 38 -14.94 21.08 -9.09
CA ARG A 38 -14.38 22.45 -8.98
C ARG A 38 -14.92 23.13 -7.72
N GLY A 39 -14.66 22.54 -6.55
CA GLY A 39 -14.72 23.23 -5.26
C GLY A 39 -13.45 24.04 -4.99
N ALA A 40 -12.92 24.73 -6.01
CA ALA A 40 -12.08 25.88 -5.77
C ALA A 40 -13.06 27.04 -5.69
N SER A 41 -13.29 27.52 -4.48
CA SER A 41 -14.06 28.73 -4.22
C SER A 41 -13.74 29.80 -5.28
N GLU A 42 -14.76 30.44 -5.84
CA GLU A 42 -14.57 31.74 -6.45
C GLU A 42 -13.95 32.61 -5.36
N ILE A 43 -12.64 32.81 -5.48
CA ILE A 43 -11.87 33.65 -4.58
C ILE A 43 -12.48 35.03 -4.71
N ASN A 44 -13.15 35.48 -3.66
CA ASN A 44 -13.76 36.79 -3.62
C ASN A 44 -12.63 37.83 -3.77
N LEU A 45 -12.46 38.35 -5.00
CA LEU A 45 -11.39 39.29 -5.37
C LEU A 45 -11.45 40.58 -4.53
N GLU A 46 -12.60 40.89 -3.93
CA GLU A 46 -12.75 42.03 -3.02
C GLU A 46 -11.96 41.86 -1.71
N THR A 47 -11.74 40.62 -1.23
CA THR A 47 -10.92 40.38 -0.02
C THR A 47 -9.42 40.46 -0.32
N VAL A 48 -9.00 40.21 -1.56
CA VAL A 48 -7.59 40.32 -2.01
C VAL A 48 -7.14 41.79 -2.09
N ILE A 49 -8.07 42.74 -2.25
CA ILE A 49 -7.77 44.18 -2.37
C ILE A 49 -7.46 44.83 -1.00
N ALA A 50 -7.65 44.14 0.12
CA ALA A 50 -7.52 44.70 1.47
C ALA A 50 -6.23 44.32 2.24
N VAL A 51 -5.33 43.51 1.68
CA VAL A 51 -4.09 43.10 2.37
C VAL A 51 -3.06 44.24 2.31
N SER A 52 -2.61 44.74 3.47
CA SER A 52 -1.65 45.85 3.52
C SER A 52 -0.25 45.40 3.09
N GLU A 53 0.57 46.32 2.55
CA GLU A 53 1.97 46.04 2.22
C GLU A 53 2.77 45.55 3.44
N GLU A 54 2.40 46.00 4.64
CA GLU A 54 3.03 45.58 5.89
C GLU A 54 2.69 44.12 6.23
N ASP A 55 1.45 43.68 5.98
CA ASP A 55 1.04 42.29 6.17
C ASP A 55 1.68 41.36 5.15
N ILE A 56 1.81 41.82 3.89
CA ILE A 56 2.55 41.11 2.84
C ILE A 56 4.02 40.95 3.25
N ALA A 57 4.67 42.03 3.70
CA ALA A 57 6.06 41.98 4.14
C ALA A 57 6.26 41.04 5.34
N LYS A 58 5.40 41.10 6.36
CA LYS A 58 5.43 40.17 7.51
C LYS A 58 5.23 38.72 7.09
N GLN A 59 4.28 38.45 6.20
CA GLN A 59 4.03 37.10 5.70
C GLN A 59 5.21 36.58 4.87
N LEU A 60 5.84 37.42 4.04
CA LEU A 60 7.02 37.06 3.27
C LEU A 60 8.25 36.81 4.15
N ASP A 61 8.52 37.67 5.13
CA ASP A 61 9.61 37.47 6.09
C ASP A 61 9.41 36.19 6.93
N ARG A 62 8.16 35.82 7.19
CA ARG A 62 7.81 34.60 7.93
C ARG A 62 7.97 33.33 7.10
N GLU A 63 7.46 33.33 5.86
CA GLU A 63 7.52 32.15 4.97
C GLU A 63 8.90 31.99 4.31
N PHE A 64 9.63 33.09 4.11
CA PHE A 64 10.95 33.13 3.49
C PHE A 64 11.97 33.87 4.39
N PRO A 65 12.26 33.34 5.59
CA PRO A 65 13.12 34.01 6.57
C PRO A 65 14.60 34.06 6.17
N ASP A 66 15.01 33.22 5.21
CA ASP A 66 16.36 33.25 4.64
C ASP A 66 16.40 34.24 3.48
N ALA A 67 17.27 35.25 3.57
CA ALA A 67 17.49 36.24 2.52
C ALA A 67 17.93 35.64 1.17
N ASN A 68 18.38 34.37 1.15
CA ASN A 68 18.74 33.65 -0.07
C ASN A 68 17.56 32.86 -0.69
N MET A 69 16.44 32.72 0.01
CA MET A 69 15.21 32.15 -0.56
C MET A 69 14.50 33.21 -1.39
N VAL A 70 14.60 33.10 -2.71
CA VAL A 70 13.83 33.94 -3.64
C VAL A 70 12.53 33.22 -3.95
N PRO A 71 11.38 33.61 -3.37
CA PRO A 71 10.11 32.98 -3.67
C PRO A 71 9.68 33.23 -5.11
N SER A 72 9.00 32.27 -5.73
CA SER A 72 8.38 32.53 -7.03
C SER A 72 7.20 33.49 -6.87
N VAL A 73 6.82 34.20 -7.94
CA VAL A 73 5.64 35.09 -7.94
C VAL A 73 4.37 34.34 -7.50
N TYR A 74 4.28 33.06 -7.85
CA TYR A 74 3.18 32.19 -7.43
C TYR A 74 3.20 31.95 -5.91
N ASP A 75 4.38 31.71 -5.31
CA ASP A 75 4.52 31.50 -3.86
C ASP A 75 4.16 32.76 -3.07
N VAL A 76 4.54 33.93 -3.58
CA VAL A 76 4.17 35.24 -3.00
C VAL A 76 2.66 35.44 -3.08
N LEU A 77 2.06 35.29 -4.26
CA LEU A 77 0.61 35.45 -4.46
C LEU A 77 -0.18 34.49 -3.58
N LYS A 78 0.21 33.21 -3.55
CA LYS A 78 -0.41 32.20 -2.69
C LYS A 78 -0.30 32.58 -1.23
N THR A 79 0.86 33.01 -0.76
CA THR A 79 1.05 33.45 0.63
C THR A 79 0.11 34.62 0.97
N CYS A 80 0.05 35.62 0.11
CA CYS A 80 -0.74 36.84 0.33
C CYS A 80 -2.26 36.63 0.20
N MET A 81 -2.71 35.73 -0.67
CA MET A 81 -4.15 35.40 -0.87
C MET A 81 -4.73 34.59 0.28
N THR A 82 -3.87 34.13 1.17
CA THR A 82 -4.17 33.20 2.22
C THR A 82 -3.69 33.92 3.49
N ALA A 83 -4.55 34.77 4.07
CA ALA A 83 -4.25 35.52 5.29
C ALA A 83 -3.99 34.59 6.47
N ALA A 84 -2.74 34.39 6.88
CA ALA A 84 -2.42 33.51 8.01
C ALA A 84 -2.85 34.23 9.30
N GLN A 85 -3.92 33.76 9.93
CA GLN A 85 -4.36 34.34 11.20
C GLN A 85 -3.49 33.76 12.32
N GLU A 86 -2.86 34.65 13.09
CA GLU A 86 -1.91 34.32 14.16
C GLU A 86 -2.58 33.82 15.44
N GLU A 87 -3.90 33.93 15.54
CA GLU A 87 -4.63 33.57 16.74
C GLU A 87 -4.83 32.06 16.84
N LYS A 88 -4.62 31.52 18.06
CA LYS A 88 -5.14 30.20 18.41
C LYS A 88 -6.65 30.24 18.23
N PHE A 89 -7.15 29.59 17.19
CA PHE A 89 -8.58 29.42 17.03
C PHE A 89 -9.11 28.59 18.19
N ALA A 90 -10.04 29.16 18.95
CA ALA A 90 -10.80 28.39 19.93
C ALA A 90 -11.47 27.21 19.19
N GLY A 91 -11.13 25.98 19.59
CA GLY A 91 -11.64 24.75 18.96
C GLY A 91 -10.65 24.01 18.07
N ALA A 92 -9.58 24.65 17.56
CA ALA A 92 -8.59 23.96 16.72
C ALA A 92 -7.67 23.05 17.55
N GLY A 93 -7.45 21.80 17.11
CA GLY A 93 -6.56 20.85 17.77
C GLY A 93 -5.07 21.23 17.75
N TYR A 94 -4.63 21.92 16.69
CA TYR A 94 -3.24 22.34 16.49
C TYR A 94 -3.11 23.85 16.26
N SER A 95 -1.92 24.40 16.47
CA SER A 95 -1.57 25.81 16.27
C SER A 95 -0.55 25.98 15.14
N VAL A 96 -0.48 27.18 14.56
CA VAL A 96 0.57 27.53 13.60
C VAL A 96 1.94 27.41 14.29
N GLY A 97 2.87 26.72 13.63
CA GLY A 97 4.21 26.40 14.13
C GLY A 97 4.31 25.03 14.83
N ASP A 98 3.19 24.38 15.12
CA ASP A 98 3.21 23.04 15.73
C ASP A 98 3.75 22.01 14.75
N TRP A 99 4.57 21.10 15.28
CA TRP A 99 5.02 19.91 14.55
C TRP A 99 3.93 18.85 14.59
N VAL A 100 3.58 18.30 13.43
CA VAL A 100 2.54 17.29 13.26
C VAL A 100 3.02 16.20 12.31
N GLU A 101 2.51 14.99 12.47
CA GLU A 101 2.63 13.94 11.46
C GLU A 101 1.41 13.98 10.54
N VAL A 102 1.65 13.89 9.24
CA VAL A 102 0.63 13.83 8.18
C VAL A 102 0.75 12.50 7.47
N GLN A 103 -0.37 11.84 7.22
CA GLN A 103 -0.40 10.66 6.37
C GLN A 103 -0.39 11.07 4.89
N GLY A 104 0.69 10.72 4.20
CA GLY A 104 0.82 10.94 2.75
C GLY A 104 -0.06 10.00 1.92
N PRO A 105 -0.17 10.23 0.60
CA PRO A 105 -0.84 9.31 -0.33
C PRO A 105 -0.23 7.91 -0.35
N ASP A 106 1.04 7.81 0.04
CA ASP A 106 1.79 6.57 0.21
C ASP A 106 1.46 5.84 1.53
N SER A 107 0.43 6.30 2.27
CA SER A 107 0.04 5.80 3.58
C SER A 107 1.16 5.88 4.64
N GLN A 108 2.20 6.68 4.42
CA GLN A 108 3.25 6.92 5.41
C GLN A 108 2.96 8.17 6.21
N TRP A 109 3.10 8.02 7.53
CA TRP A 109 3.09 9.16 8.43
C TRP A 109 4.43 9.87 8.37
N THR A 110 4.41 11.13 7.97
CA THR A 110 5.62 11.92 7.90
C THR A 110 5.50 13.24 8.64
N LEU A 111 6.61 13.63 9.24
CA LEU A 111 6.66 14.79 10.09
C LEU A 111 6.82 16.09 9.29
N THR A 112 5.90 17.01 9.54
CA THR A 112 5.85 18.37 8.98
C THR A 112 5.43 19.36 10.08
N TYR A 113 5.21 20.62 9.72
CA TYR A 113 4.71 21.64 10.65
C TYR A 113 3.54 22.40 10.05
N VAL A 114 2.64 22.86 10.93
CA VAL A 114 1.46 23.64 10.54
C VAL A 114 1.92 25.05 10.17
N LYS A 115 1.84 25.40 8.89
CA LYS A 115 2.18 26.76 8.40
C LYS A 115 1.03 27.74 8.57
N ARG A 116 -0.19 27.24 8.42
CA ARG A 116 -1.41 28.03 8.37
C ARG A 116 -2.61 27.18 8.75
N ILE A 117 -3.60 27.80 9.36
CA ILE A 117 -4.90 27.21 9.67
C ILE A 117 -5.96 28.07 8.97
N ILE A 118 -6.90 27.42 8.29
CA ILE A 118 -8.07 28.02 7.67
C ILE A 118 -9.28 27.54 8.44
N LYS A 119 -10.09 28.49 8.89
CA LYS A 119 -11.37 28.27 9.55
C LYS A 119 -12.46 28.45 8.50
N GLN A 120 -13.23 27.38 8.20
CA GLN A 120 -14.28 27.39 7.18
C GLN A 120 -15.60 26.93 7.80
N ALA A 121 -16.70 27.63 7.50
CA ALA A 121 -18.04 27.15 7.88
C ALA A 121 -18.41 25.92 7.03
N PRO A 122 -19.23 24.98 7.55
CA PRO A 122 -19.72 23.85 6.76
C PRO A 122 -20.43 24.33 5.51
N ASP A 123 -20.36 23.57 4.41
CA ASP A 123 -20.99 23.95 3.14
C ASP A 123 -22.52 24.09 3.24
N GLU A 124 -23.12 23.42 4.23
CA GLU A 124 -24.55 23.47 4.54
C GLU A 124 -24.96 24.71 5.35
N TRP A 125 -24.00 25.51 5.84
CA TRP A 125 -24.29 26.68 6.66
C TRP A 125 -24.73 27.87 5.80
N ASP A 126 -26.03 28.15 5.80
CA ASP A 126 -26.60 29.32 5.14
C ASP A 126 -26.52 30.55 6.06
N TRP A 127 -25.68 31.51 5.68
CA TRP A 127 -25.54 32.80 6.35
C TRP A 127 -26.81 33.67 6.26
N ASN A 128 -27.74 33.34 5.37
CA ASN A 128 -29.00 34.07 5.19
C ASN A 128 -30.18 33.41 5.92
N ASP A 129 -29.99 32.25 6.55
CA ASP A 129 -31.03 31.61 7.33
C ASP A 129 -31.28 32.42 8.62
N PRO A 130 -32.50 32.95 8.85
CA PRO A 130 -32.83 33.66 10.08
C PRO A 130 -32.59 32.83 11.35
N ASP A 131 -32.67 31.49 11.26
CA ASP A 131 -32.43 30.61 12.40
C ASP A 131 -30.94 30.59 12.80
N ASN A 132 -30.03 30.96 11.88
CA ASN A 132 -28.59 31.07 12.11
C ASN A 132 -28.16 32.48 12.59
N GLU A 133 -29.10 33.44 12.71
CA GLU A 133 -28.78 34.81 13.11
C GLU A 133 -28.20 34.84 14.54
N GLY A 134 -26.93 35.25 14.66
CA GLY A 134 -26.22 35.31 15.93
C GLY A 134 -25.71 33.97 16.47
N GLN A 135 -25.84 32.88 15.70
CA GLN A 135 -25.21 31.59 15.99
C GLN A 135 -23.87 31.49 15.25
N GLU A 136 -22.87 30.90 15.90
CA GLU A 136 -21.61 30.55 15.22
C GLU A 136 -21.72 29.14 14.63
N PRO A 137 -21.30 28.92 13.36
CA PRO A 137 -21.24 27.58 12.80
C PRO A 137 -20.25 26.70 13.57
N GLU A 138 -20.48 25.39 13.56
CA GLU A 138 -19.42 24.44 13.90
C GLU A 138 -18.36 24.48 12.81
N TYR A 139 -17.25 25.15 13.09
CA TYR A 139 -16.24 25.42 12.08
C TYR A 139 -15.40 24.19 11.77
N ASN A 140 -15.18 23.95 10.47
CA ASN A 140 -14.17 23.03 9.98
C ASN A 140 -12.81 23.72 9.94
N PHE A 141 -11.81 23.07 10.54
CA PHE A 141 -10.43 23.54 10.52
C PHE A 141 -9.62 22.78 9.49
N TYR A 142 -9.01 23.53 8.58
CA TYR A 142 -8.09 23.00 7.59
C TYR A 142 -6.68 23.51 7.86
N TYR A 143 -5.72 22.60 7.87
CA TYR A 143 -4.33 22.87 8.22
C TYR A 143 -3.47 22.76 6.98
N ASN A 144 -2.74 23.83 6.68
CA ASN A 144 -1.71 23.82 5.65
C ASN A 144 -0.41 23.28 6.26
N CYS A 145 -0.04 22.07 5.86
CA CYS A 145 1.15 21.39 6.34
C CYS A 145 2.06 21.02 5.15
N GLY A 146 2.91 21.94 4.69
CA GLY A 146 3.83 21.70 3.56
C GLY A 146 3.69 22.71 2.42
N GLU A 147 3.89 22.29 1.17
CA GLU A 147 3.84 23.21 0.01
C GLU A 147 2.43 23.31 -0.62
N TYR A 148 1.57 22.29 -0.53
CA TYR A 148 0.39 22.23 -1.42
C TYR A 148 -0.95 21.72 -0.85
N GLN A 149 -1.03 21.17 0.37
CA GLN A 149 -2.27 20.53 0.82
C GLN A 149 -2.88 21.20 2.07
N MET A 150 -4.16 21.53 1.96
CA MET A 150 -5.03 21.81 3.09
C MET A 150 -5.57 20.46 3.59
N LEU A 151 -5.35 20.18 4.87
CA LEU A 151 -5.68 18.90 5.48
C LEU A 151 -6.70 19.11 6.59
N GLU A 152 -7.68 18.23 6.68
CA GLU A 152 -8.56 18.16 7.84
C GLU A 152 -7.77 17.68 9.07
N GLU A 153 -8.29 17.99 10.26
CA GLU A 153 -7.66 17.62 11.53
C GLU A 153 -7.42 16.10 11.63
N GLU A 154 -8.34 15.29 11.12
CA GLU A 154 -8.28 13.81 11.13
C GLU A 154 -7.07 13.24 10.35
N ARG A 155 -6.47 14.03 9.46
CA ARG A 155 -5.27 13.65 8.69
C ARG A 155 -3.97 14.05 9.38
N LEU A 156 -4.05 14.63 10.57
CA LEU A 156 -2.95 15.09 11.39
C LEU A 156 -2.91 14.32 12.70
N ARG A 157 -1.72 14.06 13.20
CA ARG A 157 -1.53 13.57 14.56
C ARG A 157 -0.30 14.16 15.21
N SER A 158 -0.23 14.10 16.53
CA SER A 158 0.97 14.50 17.26
C SER A 158 2.22 13.70 16.83
N PRO A 159 3.44 14.25 16.90
CA PRO A 159 4.66 13.53 16.53
C PRO A 159 4.92 12.30 17.40
N GLN A 160 5.16 11.14 16.78
CA GLN A 160 5.42 9.87 17.46
C GLN A 160 6.63 9.97 18.41
N GLU A 161 7.68 10.67 17.97
CA GLU A 161 8.90 10.84 18.76
C GLU A 161 8.66 11.67 20.03
N GLY A 162 7.78 12.67 19.97
CA GLY A 162 7.37 13.45 21.14
C GLY A 162 6.66 12.57 22.16
N LEU A 163 5.71 11.75 21.71
CA LEU A 163 4.98 10.81 22.54
C LEU A 163 5.91 9.75 23.16
N ARG A 164 6.91 9.26 22.42
CA ARG A 164 7.93 8.32 22.94
C ARG A 164 8.76 8.90 24.09
N ARG A 165 9.04 10.21 24.06
CA ARG A 165 9.75 10.88 25.18
C ARG A 165 8.86 11.03 26.42
N ILE A 166 7.56 11.18 26.23
CA ILE A 166 6.58 11.34 27.32
C ILE A 166 6.28 9.99 27.99
N PHE A 167 6.02 8.97 27.17
CA PHE A 167 5.48 7.67 27.59
C PHE A 167 6.51 6.53 27.59
N GLY A 168 7.70 6.73 27.01
CA GLY A 168 8.73 5.70 26.86
C GLY A 168 8.48 4.81 25.65
N MET A 169 9.08 3.61 25.62
CA MET A 169 8.90 2.68 24.48
C MET A 169 7.85 1.58 24.73
N ARG A 170 7.33 1.44 25.96
CA ARG A 170 6.38 0.37 26.33
C ARG A 170 5.14 0.31 25.45
N PRO A 171 4.43 1.41 25.14
CA PRO A 171 3.25 1.36 24.27
C PRO A 171 3.53 0.80 22.87
N TRP A 172 4.73 1.06 22.32
CA TRP A 172 5.13 0.55 21.01
C TRP A 172 5.52 -0.94 21.03
N ILE A 173 6.05 -1.44 22.15
CA ILE A 173 6.22 -2.88 22.38
C ILE A 173 4.84 -3.54 22.48
N TRP A 174 3.92 -2.95 23.26
CA TRP A 174 2.54 -3.42 23.38
C TRP A 174 1.83 -3.47 22.03
N ARG A 175 1.96 -2.43 21.19
CA ARG A 175 1.38 -2.43 19.84
C ARG A 175 1.80 -3.63 19.01
N SER A 176 3.09 -3.98 19.07
CA SER A 176 3.64 -5.12 18.35
C SER A 176 3.07 -6.45 18.86
N TYR A 177 2.93 -6.57 20.18
CA TYR A 177 2.25 -7.70 20.82
C TYR A 177 0.76 -7.78 20.43
N ALA A 178 0.05 -6.65 20.47
CA ALA A 178 -1.38 -6.56 20.18
C ALA A 178 -1.69 -6.97 18.74
N LEU A 179 -0.86 -6.56 17.78
CA LEU A 179 -0.97 -6.95 16.38
C LEU A 179 -0.83 -8.47 16.19
N LEU A 180 0.10 -9.11 16.89
CA LEU A 180 0.25 -10.57 16.88
C LEU A 180 -0.92 -11.29 17.56
N ARG A 181 -1.49 -10.70 18.61
CA ARG A 181 -2.69 -11.24 19.28
C ARG A 181 -3.90 -11.15 18.37
N TYR A 182 -4.10 -10.02 17.71
CA TYR A 182 -5.15 -9.82 16.72
C TYR A 182 -5.00 -10.81 15.55
N GLU A 183 -3.81 -10.91 14.96
CA GLU A 183 -3.54 -11.88 13.88
C GLU A 183 -3.81 -13.32 14.30
N ASN A 184 -3.50 -13.70 15.55
CA ASN A 184 -3.85 -15.02 16.08
C ASN A 184 -5.37 -15.21 16.24
N PHE A 185 -6.08 -14.16 16.68
CA PHE A 185 -7.52 -14.16 16.96
C PHE A 185 -8.39 -14.24 15.71
N VAL A 186 -8.12 -13.38 14.71
CA VAL A 186 -8.96 -13.29 13.50
C VAL A 186 -8.84 -14.52 12.61
N ARG A 187 -9.92 -14.83 11.89
CA ARG A 187 -10.04 -15.98 10.99
C ARG A 187 -10.40 -15.53 9.58
N PHE A 188 -10.01 -16.33 8.60
CA PHE A 188 -10.51 -16.23 7.24
C PHE A 188 -11.57 -17.33 7.04
N GLN A 189 -12.79 -17.08 7.53
CA GLN A 189 -13.90 -18.04 7.57
C GLN A 189 -15.25 -17.30 7.53
N LYS A 190 -15.85 -17.22 6.33
CA LYS A 190 -17.10 -16.48 6.09
C LYS A 190 -18.19 -16.86 7.10
N ASN A 191 -18.89 -15.87 7.64
CA ASN A 191 -19.99 -16.00 8.62
C ASN A 191 -19.58 -16.52 10.01
N HIS A 192 -18.28 -16.57 10.34
CA HIS A 192 -17.82 -16.87 11.69
C HIS A 192 -17.70 -15.57 12.50
N GLU A 193 -17.98 -15.58 13.81
CA GLU A 193 -17.93 -14.38 14.66
C GLU A 193 -16.55 -13.70 14.69
N ASN A 194 -15.49 -14.52 14.59
CA ASN A 194 -14.10 -14.06 14.51
C ASN A 194 -13.59 -13.94 13.07
N ASP A 195 -14.45 -13.87 12.05
CA ASP A 195 -14.02 -13.56 10.68
C ASP A 195 -13.42 -12.15 10.62
N PHE A 196 -12.36 -11.96 9.84
CA PHE A 196 -11.65 -10.68 9.78
C PHE A 196 -12.52 -9.50 9.31
N ASN A 197 -13.60 -9.75 8.54
CA ASN A 197 -14.54 -8.70 8.12
C ASN A 197 -15.59 -8.36 9.20
N GLU A 198 -15.75 -9.20 10.23
CA GLU A 198 -16.77 -9.03 11.29
C GLU A 198 -16.17 -8.47 12.57
N VAL A 199 -14.85 -8.58 12.75
CA VAL A 199 -14.14 -8.15 13.95
C VAL A 199 -13.69 -6.70 13.83
N ASP A 200 -14.25 -5.83 14.68
CA ASP A 200 -13.74 -4.48 14.93
C ASP A 200 -12.34 -4.57 15.58
N ALA A 201 -11.31 -4.32 14.78
CA ALA A 201 -9.91 -4.42 15.15
C ALA A 201 -9.54 -3.35 16.18
N GLN A 202 -10.05 -2.12 16.03
CA GLN A 202 -9.81 -1.04 16.97
C GLN A 202 -10.37 -1.38 18.35
N GLN A 203 -11.60 -1.87 18.43
CA GLN A 203 -12.24 -2.25 19.69
C GLN A 203 -11.55 -3.44 20.33
N TYR A 204 -11.13 -4.44 19.54
CA TYR A 204 -10.29 -5.54 20.03
C TYR A 204 -9.00 -5.01 20.69
N ALA A 205 -8.30 -4.11 20.02
CA ALA A 205 -7.07 -3.52 20.52
C ALA A 205 -7.30 -2.64 21.76
N ARG A 206 -8.40 -1.88 21.82
CA ARG A 206 -8.81 -1.09 23.02
C ARG A 206 -9.04 -1.99 24.22
N ASN A 207 -9.73 -3.12 24.05
CA ASN A 207 -9.95 -4.09 25.12
C ASN A 207 -8.61 -4.62 25.66
N LEU A 208 -7.71 -5.01 24.75
CA LEU A 208 -6.38 -5.50 25.12
C LEU A 208 -5.49 -4.42 25.77
N TRP A 209 -5.66 -3.16 25.38
CA TRP A 209 -4.97 -2.01 26.00
C TRP A 209 -5.40 -1.84 27.45
N VAL A 210 -6.71 -1.89 27.72
CA VAL A 210 -7.28 -1.76 29.07
C VAL A 210 -6.79 -2.89 29.98
N GLU A 211 -6.72 -4.13 29.47
CA GLU A 211 -6.16 -5.26 30.21
C GLU A 211 -4.68 -5.04 30.55
N TRP A 212 -3.88 -4.65 29.56
CA TRP A 212 -2.45 -4.40 29.73
C TRP A 212 -2.15 -3.22 30.67
N LEU A 213 -2.96 -2.16 30.62
CA LEU A 213 -2.82 -1.00 31.51
C LEU A 213 -3.12 -1.35 32.98
N LYS A 214 -4.05 -2.30 33.21
CA LYS A 214 -4.41 -2.79 34.54
C LYS A 214 -3.46 -3.85 35.10
N ASP A 215 -2.52 -4.35 34.30
CA ASP A 215 -1.55 -5.35 34.76
C ASP A 215 -0.67 -4.77 35.89
N PRO A 216 -0.56 -5.43 37.05
CA PRO A 216 0.24 -4.93 38.18
C PRO A 216 1.71 -4.65 37.84
N ARG A 217 2.28 -5.36 36.85
CA ARG A 217 3.66 -5.16 36.37
C ARG A 217 3.82 -3.83 35.63
N ASN A 218 2.73 -3.22 35.19
CA ASN A 218 2.71 -1.97 34.44
C ASN A 218 2.32 -0.75 35.28
N GLY A 219 2.25 -0.90 36.62
CA GLY A 219 1.71 0.15 37.50
C GLY A 219 2.48 1.49 37.46
N ASP A 220 3.77 1.47 37.15
CA ASP A 220 4.58 2.68 36.92
C ASP A 220 4.17 3.42 35.63
N PHE A 221 3.88 2.68 34.55
CA PHE A 221 3.35 3.27 33.33
C PHE A 221 1.91 3.76 33.52
N ALA A 222 1.04 2.99 34.19
CA ALA A 222 -0.35 3.40 34.44
C ALA A 222 -0.42 4.71 35.21
N LYS A 223 0.40 4.85 36.25
CA LYS A 223 0.54 6.11 36.98
C LYS A 223 1.01 7.25 36.07
N ARG A 224 2.02 7.00 35.24
CA ARG A 224 2.51 8.00 34.28
C ARG A 224 1.43 8.39 33.27
N TYR A 225 0.68 7.42 32.76
CA TYR A 225 -0.40 7.63 31.82
C TYR A 225 -1.43 8.61 32.40
N GLU A 226 -1.85 8.40 33.65
CA GLU A 226 -2.76 9.30 34.36
C GLU A 226 -2.18 10.71 34.61
N GLU A 227 -0.88 10.83 34.89
CA GLU A 227 -0.22 12.12 35.22
C GLU A 227 -0.07 13.11 34.06
N VAL A 228 0.02 12.63 32.80
CA VAL A 228 0.34 13.48 31.64
C VAL A 228 -0.86 14.27 31.12
N GLY A 229 -2.08 13.81 31.42
CA GLY A 229 -3.34 14.46 31.02
C GLY A 229 -3.99 13.83 29.78
N GLU A 230 -5.30 14.07 29.62
CA GLU A 230 -6.16 13.36 28.67
C GLU A 230 -5.79 13.56 27.20
N ILE A 231 -5.32 14.75 26.82
CA ILE A 231 -4.94 15.05 25.42
C ILE A 231 -3.79 14.14 24.99
N ALA A 232 -2.69 14.11 25.74
CA ALA A 232 -1.53 13.28 25.40
C ALA A 232 -1.86 11.77 25.46
N GLN A 233 -2.76 11.37 26.37
CA GLN A 233 -3.25 10.00 26.44
C GLN A 233 -3.98 9.62 25.14
N ARG A 234 -4.91 10.48 24.68
CA ARG A 234 -5.66 10.28 23.43
C ARG A 234 -4.74 10.20 22.23
N GLU A 235 -3.83 11.15 22.08
CA GLU A 235 -2.84 11.18 20.98
C GLU A 235 -1.97 9.92 20.95
N MET A 236 -1.47 9.48 22.11
CA MET A 236 -0.68 8.25 22.18
C MET A 236 -1.51 7.00 21.89
N LEU A 237 -2.75 6.95 22.36
CA LEU A 237 -3.66 5.86 22.06
C LEU A 237 -3.96 5.78 20.55
N GLU A 238 -4.19 6.92 19.89
CA GLU A 238 -4.37 7.00 18.44
C GLU A 238 -3.16 6.44 17.67
N HIS A 239 -1.93 6.76 18.10
CA HIS A 239 -0.70 6.22 17.50
C HIS A 239 -0.56 4.70 17.60
N ILE A 240 -0.94 4.13 18.74
CA ILE A 240 -0.82 2.68 18.96
C ILE A 240 -2.01 1.92 18.36
N LEU A 241 -3.16 2.57 18.20
CA LEU A 241 -4.35 2.00 17.56
C LEU A 241 -4.41 2.22 16.05
N SER A 242 -3.65 3.16 15.48
CA SER A 242 -3.66 3.48 14.05
C SER A 242 -3.55 2.24 13.14
N PRO A 243 -2.70 1.23 13.40
CA PRO A 243 -2.68 0.03 12.54
C PRO A 243 -3.99 -0.77 12.54
N PHE A 244 -4.76 -0.71 13.62
CA PHE A 244 -6.07 -1.38 13.72
C PHE A 244 -7.15 -0.55 13.03
N MET A 245 -7.07 0.78 13.13
CA MET A 245 -7.93 1.69 12.35
C MET A 245 -7.72 1.52 10.85
N ASP A 246 -6.46 1.39 10.40
CA ASP A 246 -6.14 1.08 9.00
C ASP A 246 -6.76 -0.27 8.57
N ILE A 247 -6.85 -1.26 9.48
CA ILE A 247 -7.46 -2.57 9.19
C ILE A 247 -8.98 -2.43 9.05
N ASP A 248 -9.64 -1.72 9.97
CA ASP A 248 -11.09 -1.49 9.93
C ASP A 248 -11.47 -0.66 8.69
N GLU A 249 -10.67 0.35 8.33
CA GLU A 249 -10.89 1.15 7.12
C GLU A 249 -10.84 0.29 5.85
N VAL A 250 -9.94 -0.69 5.77
CA VAL A 250 -9.85 -1.63 4.64
C VAL A 250 -11.13 -2.47 4.50
N THR A 251 -11.73 -2.87 5.62
CA THR A 251 -12.90 -3.75 5.63
C THR A 251 -14.22 -3.00 5.50
N GLU A 252 -14.29 -1.74 5.96
CA GLU A 252 -15.55 -0.98 6.06
C GLU A 252 -15.69 0.13 5.00
N ASN A 253 -14.59 0.69 4.50
CA ASN A 253 -14.63 1.88 3.65
C ASN A 253 -14.36 1.58 2.17
N GLU A 254 -15.41 1.13 1.48
CA GLU A 254 -15.37 0.83 0.03
C GLU A 254 -15.01 2.05 -0.84
N LYS A 255 -15.24 3.28 -0.36
CA LYS A 255 -14.90 4.49 -1.12
C LYS A 255 -13.39 4.73 -1.19
N ILE A 256 -12.67 4.39 -0.13
CA ILE A 256 -11.21 4.54 -0.04
C ILE A 256 -10.53 3.26 -0.55
N TRP A 257 -11.02 2.10 -0.13
CA TRP A 257 -10.48 0.79 -0.46
C TRP A 257 -11.37 0.10 -1.50
N ASN A 258 -11.37 0.63 -2.72
CA ASN A 258 -12.06 0.01 -3.86
C ASN A 258 -11.19 -1.09 -4.47
N PHE A 259 -11.48 -2.34 -4.14
CA PHE A 259 -10.77 -3.51 -4.69
C PHE A 259 -11.21 -3.90 -6.11
N GLU A 260 -12.19 -3.20 -6.68
CA GLU A 260 -12.55 -3.29 -8.10
C GLU A 260 -11.65 -2.42 -9.00
N ASP A 261 -10.66 -1.71 -8.41
CA ASP A 261 -9.66 -0.92 -9.14
C ASP A 261 -9.02 -1.75 -10.27
N GLU A 262 -9.13 -1.24 -11.51
CA GLU A 262 -8.70 -1.91 -12.72
C GLU A 262 -7.21 -2.31 -12.68
N ASN A 263 -6.39 -1.55 -11.95
CA ASN A 263 -4.94 -1.78 -11.83
C ASN A 263 -4.58 -2.98 -10.93
N ILE A 264 -5.54 -3.55 -10.18
CA ILE A 264 -5.29 -4.72 -9.36
C ILE A 264 -5.22 -5.96 -10.26
N SER A 265 -4.04 -6.58 -10.34
CA SER A 265 -3.79 -7.74 -11.20
C SER A 265 -3.69 -9.04 -10.41
N THR A 266 -3.63 -10.19 -11.10
CA THR A 266 -3.24 -11.46 -10.45
C THR A 266 -1.84 -11.38 -9.80
N TYR A 267 -0.93 -10.54 -10.32
CA TYR A 267 0.38 -10.32 -9.73
C TYR A 267 0.29 -9.57 -8.39
N THR A 268 -0.65 -8.63 -8.26
CA THR A 268 -0.92 -7.94 -7.00
C THR A 268 -1.35 -8.91 -5.90
N TYR A 269 -2.23 -9.87 -6.22
CA TYR A 269 -2.59 -10.94 -5.29
C TYR A 269 -1.36 -11.74 -4.84
N PHE A 270 -0.48 -12.10 -5.77
CA PHE A 270 0.74 -12.84 -5.41
C PHE A 270 1.71 -12.00 -4.59
N ALA A 271 1.81 -10.69 -4.89
CA ALA A 271 2.63 -9.73 -4.14
C ALA A 271 2.16 -9.59 -2.70
N VAL A 272 0.86 -9.55 -2.46
CA VAL A 272 0.25 -9.35 -1.15
C VAL A 272 0.20 -10.67 -0.37
N CYS A 273 -0.42 -11.70 -0.95
CA CYS A 273 -0.66 -12.98 -0.28
C CYS A 273 0.60 -13.83 -0.16
N GLY A 274 1.51 -13.79 -1.15
CA GLY A 274 2.70 -14.64 -1.21
C GLY A 274 2.43 -16.10 -1.59
N THR A 275 1.18 -16.47 -1.80
CA THR A 275 0.72 -17.79 -2.28
C THR A 275 -0.18 -17.62 -3.51
N GLY A 276 -0.63 -18.71 -4.12
CA GLY A 276 -1.49 -18.64 -5.31
C GLY A 276 -0.73 -18.33 -6.59
N SER A 277 0.54 -18.74 -6.70
CA SER A 277 1.43 -18.36 -7.79
C SER A 277 1.08 -19.00 -9.14
N THR A 278 0.23 -20.03 -9.19
CA THR A 278 -0.07 -20.77 -10.43
C THR A 278 -0.69 -19.88 -11.48
N ILE A 279 -1.76 -19.14 -11.15
CA ILE A 279 -2.42 -18.26 -12.14
C ILE A 279 -1.48 -17.13 -12.57
N PRO A 280 -0.85 -16.35 -11.69
CA PRO A 280 0.14 -15.35 -12.09
C PRO A 280 1.25 -15.92 -12.97
N LEU A 281 1.74 -17.13 -12.70
CA LEU A 281 2.78 -17.76 -13.51
C LEU A 281 2.25 -18.22 -14.88
N VAL A 282 1.01 -18.72 -14.95
CA VAL A 282 0.36 -19.04 -16.22
C VAL A 282 0.15 -17.77 -17.04
N CYS A 283 -0.35 -16.70 -16.42
CA CYS A 283 -0.50 -15.39 -17.05
C CYS A 283 0.84 -14.92 -17.59
N PHE A 284 1.89 -14.93 -16.78
CA PHE A 284 3.23 -14.50 -17.15
C PHE A 284 3.78 -15.31 -18.34
N ILE A 285 3.61 -16.63 -18.31
CA ILE A 285 4.05 -17.50 -19.39
C ILE A 285 3.29 -17.19 -20.68
N MET A 286 1.96 -17.04 -20.63
CA MET A 286 1.16 -16.69 -21.81
C MET A 286 1.53 -15.31 -22.34
N GLN A 287 1.69 -14.34 -21.43
CA GLN A 287 2.05 -12.97 -21.72
C GLN A 287 3.44 -12.85 -22.35
N LEU A 288 4.37 -13.75 -22.05
CA LEU A 288 5.66 -13.81 -22.74
C LEU A 288 5.62 -14.62 -24.04
N ILE A 289 5.01 -15.80 -24.02
CA ILE A 289 5.07 -16.73 -25.15
C ILE A 289 4.28 -16.21 -26.35
N ILE A 290 3.07 -15.68 -26.15
CA ILE A 290 2.21 -15.26 -27.26
C ILE A 290 2.90 -14.17 -28.10
N PRO A 291 3.40 -13.05 -27.52
CA PRO A 291 4.11 -12.04 -28.30
C PRO A 291 5.39 -12.55 -28.96
N ILE A 292 6.14 -13.44 -28.30
CA ILE A 292 7.35 -14.05 -28.89
C ILE A 292 6.97 -14.90 -30.11
N LEU A 293 5.88 -15.67 -30.03
CA LEU A 293 5.39 -16.45 -31.17
C LEU A 293 4.91 -15.55 -32.31
N LEU A 294 4.15 -14.50 -32.01
CA LEU A 294 3.71 -13.52 -33.00
C LEU A 294 4.92 -12.85 -33.69
N LEU A 295 5.93 -12.46 -32.91
CA LEU A 295 7.18 -11.93 -33.45
C LEU A 295 7.90 -12.95 -34.33
N SER A 296 7.97 -14.21 -33.89
CA SER A 296 8.62 -15.29 -34.65
C SER A 296 7.93 -15.56 -35.98
N LEU A 297 6.60 -15.43 -36.05
CA LEU A 297 5.85 -15.57 -37.30
C LEU A 297 6.08 -14.36 -38.21
N ALA A 298 5.98 -13.15 -37.66
CA ALA A 298 6.18 -11.91 -38.41
C ALA A 298 7.61 -11.77 -38.97
N VAL A 299 8.61 -12.26 -38.26
CA VAL A 299 10.03 -12.24 -38.69
C VAL A 299 10.40 -13.51 -39.48
N GLY A 300 9.83 -14.66 -39.14
CA GLY A 300 10.08 -15.94 -39.80
C GLY A 300 9.68 -15.95 -41.27
N ASP A 301 8.63 -15.21 -41.63
CA ASP A 301 8.26 -14.97 -43.03
C ASP A 301 9.32 -14.20 -43.84
N ARG A 302 10.37 -13.65 -43.18
CA ARG A 302 11.53 -12.96 -43.81
C ARG A 302 12.80 -13.82 -43.87
N ALA A 303 12.88 -14.92 -43.12
CA ALA A 303 14.11 -15.69 -43.02
C ALA A 303 14.13 -16.80 -44.10
N ASP A 304 14.86 -16.57 -45.19
CA ASP A 304 15.11 -17.58 -46.24
C ASP A 304 15.80 -18.85 -45.72
N ASP A 305 16.40 -18.80 -44.53
CA ASP A 305 17.12 -19.92 -43.92
C ASP A 305 16.39 -20.43 -42.66
N THR A 306 15.49 -21.40 -42.87
CA THR A 306 14.65 -22.07 -41.85
C THR A 306 15.45 -22.96 -40.88
N THR A 307 16.78 -23.00 -40.98
CA THR A 307 17.62 -23.94 -40.19
C THR A 307 18.27 -23.32 -38.96
N ALA A 308 18.27 -21.99 -38.82
CA ALA A 308 18.88 -21.31 -37.67
C ALA A 308 17.98 -21.39 -36.40
N PRO A 309 18.57 -21.48 -35.19
CA PRO A 309 17.81 -21.39 -33.95
C PRO A 309 17.05 -20.06 -33.86
N LEU A 310 15.81 -20.09 -33.36
CA LEU A 310 14.94 -18.90 -33.22
C LEU A 310 15.65 -17.73 -32.50
N THR A 311 16.44 -18.03 -31.48
CA THR A 311 17.24 -17.03 -30.76
C THR A 311 18.29 -16.38 -31.63
N GLU A 312 18.91 -17.13 -32.54
CA GLU A 312 19.91 -16.61 -33.47
C GLU A 312 19.25 -15.78 -34.57
N GLN A 313 18.07 -16.17 -35.06
CA GLN A 313 17.28 -15.36 -36.01
C GLN A 313 16.81 -14.04 -35.39
N ILE A 314 16.28 -14.07 -34.16
CA ILE A 314 15.84 -12.88 -33.42
C ILE A 314 17.04 -12.00 -33.04
N LEU A 315 18.16 -12.58 -32.56
CA LEU A 315 19.36 -11.82 -32.22
C LEU A 315 20.10 -11.31 -33.46
N SER A 316 20.07 -12.01 -34.59
CA SER A 316 20.62 -11.51 -35.84
C SER A 316 19.76 -10.38 -36.41
N SER A 317 18.42 -10.47 -36.28
CA SER A 317 17.53 -9.37 -36.67
C SER A 317 17.64 -8.16 -35.74
N LEU A 318 17.88 -8.36 -34.44
CA LEU A 318 18.07 -7.28 -33.45
C LEU A 318 19.51 -6.76 -33.37
N GLY A 319 20.50 -7.55 -33.80
CA GLY A 319 21.93 -7.29 -33.62
C GLY A 319 22.69 -6.90 -34.89
N SER A 320 22.05 -6.91 -36.08
CA SER A 320 22.69 -6.43 -37.30
C SER A 320 22.79 -4.90 -37.28
N CYS A 321 23.93 -4.36 -36.84
CA CYS A 321 24.23 -2.92 -36.89
C CYS A 321 24.49 -2.39 -38.32
N ASN A 322 23.97 -3.05 -39.35
CA ASN A 322 24.10 -2.67 -40.74
C ASN A 322 22.80 -1.97 -41.15
N PRO A 323 22.74 -0.63 -41.18
CA PRO A 323 21.48 0.12 -41.38
C PRO A 323 20.78 -0.17 -42.71
N GLY A 324 21.48 -0.80 -43.67
CA GLY A 324 20.92 -1.23 -44.96
C GLY A 324 20.25 -2.61 -44.97
N GLU A 325 20.46 -3.45 -43.95
CA GLU A 325 19.74 -4.73 -43.78
C GLU A 325 18.57 -4.61 -42.79
N TRP A 326 18.55 -3.55 -41.98
CA TRP A 326 17.35 -3.06 -41.31
C TRP A 326 16.47 -2.31 -42.31
N SER A 327 15.97 -3.04 -43.29
CA SER A 327 14.84 -2.57 -44.04
C SER A 327 13.60 -2.73 -43.15
N ILE A 328 13.38 -1.72 -42.30
CA ILE A 328 12.02 -1.20 -42.02
C ILE A 328 11.51 -0.46 -43.30
N GLY A 329 12.32 -0.42 -44.35
CA GLY A 329 11.85 -0.27 -45.71
C GLY A 329 10.96 -1.46 -46.10
N PRO A 330 9.87 -1.22 -46.82
CA PRO A 330 9.09 -2.29 -47.42
C PRO A 330 9.95 -3.21 -48.33
N LYS A 331 9.45 -4.41 -48.67
CA LYS A 331 10.05 -5.24 -49.73
C LYS A 331 10.37 -4.41 -50.99
N ASP A 332 11.47 -4.70 -51.68
CA ASP A 332 11.63 -4.27 -53.07
C ASP A 332 10.40 -4.72 -53.88
N ASP A 333 9.95 -3.85 -54.80
CA ASP A 333 8.63 -3.80 -55.45
C ASP A 333 8.09 -5.09 -56.11
N GLU A 334 8.86 -6.19 -56.14
CA GLU A 334 8.50 -7.41 -56.87
C GLU A 334 7.60 -8.39 -56.08
N ASP A 335 7.56 -8.33 -54.73
CA ASP A 335 6.73 -9.23 -53.92
C ASP A 335 5.81 -8.49 -52.93
N GLY A 336 4.90 -7.67 -53.45
CA GLY A 336 3.87 -6.88 -52.73
C GLY A 336 3.46 -7.34 -51.32
N GLY A 337 3.95 -6.62 -50.31
CA GLY A 337 3.41 -6.65 -48.95
C GLY A 337 2.57 -5.40 -48.62
N ALA A 338 1.60 -5.46 -47.71
CA ALA A 338 0.69 -4.36 -47.38
C ALA A 338 1.37 -3.11 -46.81
N TYR A 339 2.55 -3.18 -46.19
CA TYR A 339 3.29 -1.97 -45.81
C TYR A 339 3.84 -1.19 -47.03
N ASN A 340 3.86 -1.81 -48.21
CA ASN A 340 4.08 -1.13 -49.50
C ASN A 340 2.80 -0.50 -50.06
N SER A 341 1.64 -0.99 -49.65
CA SER A 341 0.37 -0.39 -50.06
C SER A 341 0.10 0.89 -49.28
N GLN A 342 -0.49 1.89 -49.95
CA GLN A 342 -0.90 3.13 -49.32
C GLN A 342 -1.82 2.88 -48.11
N ASP A 343 -2.72 1.91 -48.22
CA ASP A 343 -3.69 1.57 -47.18
C ASP A 343 -3.04 0.94 -45.94
N GLY A 344 -2.06 0.04 -46.12
CA GLY A 344 -1.33 -0.55 -44.98
C GLY A 344 -0.43 0.45 -44.27
N LYS A 345 0.20 1.38 -45.00
CA LYS A 345 0.93 2.49 -44.37
C LYS A 345 -0.01 3.44 -43.61
N ILE A 346 -1.22 3.69 -44.12
CA ILE A 346 -2.23 4.53 -43.41
C ILE A 346 -2.65 3.81 -42.13
N MET A 347 -2.91 2.51 -42.20
CA MET A 347 -3.29 1.73 -41.02
C MET A 347 -2.18 1.72 -39.97
N ALA A 348 -0.92 1.49 -40.37
CA ALA A 348 0.22 1.57 -39.47
C ALA A 348 0.33 2.95 -38.80
N PHE A 349 0.16 4.03 -39.57
CA PHE A 349 0.13 5.38 -39.01
C PHE A 349 -1.00 5.58 -37.98
N LEU A 350 -2.20 5.07 -38.26
CA LEU A 350 -3.33 5.14 -37.32
C LEU A 350 -3.05 4.38 -36.02
N VAL A 351 -2.44 3.19 -36.09
CA VAL A 351 -2.04 2.44 -34.88
C VAL A 351 -0.96 3.19 -34.09
N VAL A 352 0.07 3.73 -34.76
CA VAL A 352 1.11 4.52 -34.09
C VAL A 352 0.53 5.78 -33.45
N ALA A 353 -0.42 6.45 -34.13
CA ALA A 353 -1.14 7.59 -33.55
C ALA A 353 -1.96 7.19 -32.33
N PHE A 354 -2.66 6.05 -32.38
CA PHE A 354 -3.34 5.49 -31.22
C PHE A 354 -2.37 5.25 -30.05
N TYR A 355 -1.19 4.68 -30.32
CA TYR A 355 -0.16 4.46 -29.29
C TYR A 355 0.36 5.76 -28.69
N PHE A 356 0.57 6.79 -29.51
CA PHE A 356 1.02 8.08 -29.01
C PHE A 356 -0.02 8.80 -28.15
N PHE A 357 -1.31 8.75 -28.54
CA PHE A 357 -2.36 9.51 -27.86
C PHE A 357 -3.06 8.75 -26.73
N LYS A 358 -3.01 7.41 -26.71
CA LYS A 358 -3.64 6.58 -25.68
C LYS A 358 -2.61 5.84 -24.83
N VAL A 359 -1.87 4.93 -25.45
CA VAL A 359 -0.94 4.03 -24.74
C VAL A 359 0.18 4.78 -23.99
N VAL A 360 0.81 5.78 -24.62
CA VAL A 360 1.89 6.54 -23.95
C VAL A 360 1.38 7.32 -22.72
N PRO A 361 0.25 8.04 -22.78
CA PRO A 361 -0.37 8.61 -21.58
C PRO A 361 -0.76 7.56 -20.53
N ASP A 362 -1.38 6.45 -20.92
CA ASP A 362 -1.83 5.41 -19.99
C ASP A 362 -0.65 4.75 -19.26
N THR A 363 0.39 4.33 -20.00
CA THR A 363 1.64 3.76 -19.45
C THR A 363 2.32 4.73 -18.48
N ALA A 364 2.21 6.05 -18.70
CA ALA A 364 2.74 7.05 -17.79
C ALA A 364 1.90 7.17 -16.50
N VAL A 365 0.56 7.09 -16.60
CA VAL A 365 -0.34 7.05 -15.44
C VAL A 365 -0.15 5.76 -14.64
N SER A 366 -0.09 4.61 -15.31
CA SER A 366 0.18 3.30 -14.70
C SER A 366 1.54 3.31 -13.98
N PHE A 367 2.57 3.90 -14.59
CA PHE A 367 3.88 4.03 -13.94
C PHE A 367 3.82 4.91 -12.68
N TYR A 368 3.07 6.02 -12.73
CA TYR A 368 2.84 6.89 -11.57
C TYR A 368 2.05 6.19 -10.45
N ASN A 369 1.05 5.37 -10.80
CA ASN A 369 0.27 4.57 -9.84
C ASN A 369 1.13 3.47 -9.21
N THR A 370 1.92 2.75 -10.01
CA THR A 370 2.83 1.68 -9.54
C THR A 370 3.97 2.22 -8.66
N ALA A 371 4.33 3.48 -8.83
CA ALA A 371 5.25 4.16 -7.92
C ALA A 371 4.68 4.39 -6.50
N GLY A 372 3.39 4.13 -6.25
CA GLY A 372 2.80 4.21 -4.91
C GLY A 372 2.58 5.64 -4.42
N THR A 373 2.54 6.61 -5.33
CA THR A 373 2.37 8.05 -5.02
C THR A 373 0.98 8.58 -5.41
N ALA A 374 0.15 7.74 -6.04
CA ALA A 374 -1.21 8.07 -6.41
C ALA A 374 -2.20 7.79 -5.26
N ASP A 375 -3.38 8.41 -5.32
CA ASP A 375 -4.45 8.24 -4.34
C ASP A 375 -5.44 7.13 -4.75
N THR A 376 -4.91 5.98 -5.17
CA THR A 376 -5.69 4.79 -5.58
C THR A 376 -5.45 3.62 -4.64
N THR A 377 -6.37 2.66 -4.61
CA THR A 377 -6.24 1.44 -3.80
C THR A 377 -5.00 0.66 -4.18
N TYR A 378 -4.75 0.46 -5.47
CA TYR A 378 -3.53 -0.19 -5.96
C TYR A 378 -2.24 0.53 -5.50
N SER A 379 -2.19 1.87 -5.60
CA SER A 379 -1.04 2.67 -5.19
C SER A 379 -0.74 2.55 -3.68
N ARG A 380 -1.78 2.55 -2.84
CA ARG A 380 -1.65 2.33 -1.39
C ARG A 380 -1.11 0.94 -1.07
N ILE A 381 -1.62 -0.09 -1.76
CA ILE A 381 -1.09 -1.46 -1.65
C ILE A 381 0.39 -1.49 -2.03
N MET A 382 0.77 -0.90 -3.16
CA MET A 382 2.16 -0.85 -3.62
C MET A 382 3.09 -0.12 -2.66
N SER A 383 2.63 0.96 -2.05
CA SER A 383 3.40 1.66 -1.02
C SER A 383 3.62 0.77 0.21
N MET A 384 2.56 0.12 0.72
CA MET A 384 2.70 -0.81 1.85
C MET A 384 3.63 -1.97 1.52
N ARG A 385 3.53 -2.54 0.30
CA ARG A 385 4.44 -3.58 -0.18
C ARG A 385 5.89 -3.09 -0.22
N ARG A 386 6.14 -1.87 -0.66
CA ARG A 386 7.48 -1.25 -0.62
C ARG A 386 8.02 -1.18 0.79
N MET A 387 7.20 -0.79 1.79
CA MET A 387 7.63 -0.71 3.19
C MET A 387 8.06 -2.08 3.73
N VAL A 388 7.26 -3.12 3.51
CA VAL A 388 7.59 -4.49 3.95
C VAL A 388 8.81 -5.03 3.21
N TRP A 389 8.93 -4.74 1.91
CA TRP A 389 10.14 -5.02 1.14
C TRP A 389 11.35 -4.32 1.74
N GLU A 390 11.29 -3.04 2.08
CA GLU A 390 12.42 -2.31 2.67
C GLU A 390 12.80 -2.82 4.07
N GLN A 391 11.84 -3.31 4.85
CA GLN A 391 12.07 -4.00 6.12
C GLN A 391 12.81 -5.32 5.91
N GLY A 392 12.56 -6.01 4.80
CA GLY A 392 13.16 -7.29 4.46
C GLY A 392 12.43 -8.49 5.08
N ASP A 393 11.12 -8.31 5.33
CA ASP A 393 10.27 -9.24 6.07
C ASP A 393 9.36 -10.08 5.15
N ASP A 394 9.56 -9.95 3.84
CA ASP A 394 8.80 -10.67 2.82
C ASP A 394 9.13 -12.17 2.75
N SER A 395 8.09 -12.96 2.51
CA SER A 395 8.23 -14.32 1.98
C SER A 395 8.76 -14.29 0.53
N LEU A 396 9.41 -15.37 0.08
CA LEU A 396 9.91 -15.46 -1.30
C LEU A 396 8.79 -15.23 -2.34
N GLY A 397 7.59 -15.72 -2.07
CA GLY A 397 6.42 -15.51 -2.94
C GLY A 397 6.03 -14.03 -3.02
N GLN A 398 5.96 -13.32 -1.89
CA GLN A 398 5.68 -11.89 -1.86
C GLN A 398 6.76 -11.06 -2.58
N VAL A 399 8.04 -11.47 -2.48
CA VAL A 399 9.14 -10.83 -3.22
C VAL A 399 8.96 -10.99 -4.73
N LEU A 400 8.70 -12.21 -5.19
CA LEU A 400 8.52 -12.49 -6.61
C LEU A 400 7.26 -11.82 -7.15
N GLY A 401 6.14 -11.94 -6.43
CA GLY A 401 4.89 -11.29 -6.78
C GLY A 401 5.04 -9.78 -6.88
N TYR A 402 5.65 -9.12 -5.88
CA TYR A 402 5.88 -7.68 -5.92
C TYR A 402 6.75 -7.24 -7.11
N LYS A 403 7.75 -8.05 -7.49
CA LYS A 403 8.62 -7.75 -8.62
C LYS A 403 8.00 -8.05 -9.97
N PHE A 404 7.19 -9.09 -10.08
CA PHE A 404 6.38 -9.32 -11.26
C PHE A 404 5.37 -8.19 -11.43
N ASP A 405 4.63 -7.83 -10.39
CA ASP A 405 3.63 -6.77 -10.46
C ASP A 405 4.25 -5.44 -10.92
N LEU A 406 5.38 -5.04 -10.31
CA LEU A 406 6.11 -3.84 -10.72
C LEU A 406 6.57 -3.90 -12.17
N TYR A 407 7.07 -5.05 -12.64
CA TYR A 407 7.56 -5.19 -14.02
C TYR A 407 6.42 -5.22 -15.04
N MET A 408 5.35 -5.95 -14.73
CA MET A 408 4.20 -6.16 -15.60
C MET A 408 3.42 -4.86 -15.80
N ASN A 409 3.22 -4.10 -14.72
CA ASN A 409 2.56 -2.78 -14.74
C ASN A 409 3.48 -1.60 -15.12
N THR A 410 4.72 -1.87 -15.56
CA THR A 410 5.61 -0.82 -16.07
C THR A 410 6.21 -1.22 -17.42
N ALA A 411 7.42 -1.77 -17.39
CA ALA A 411 8.23 -1.97 -18.57
C ALA A 411 7.68 -3.04 -19.53
N PHE A 412 6.96 -4.03 -19.00
CA PHE A 412 6.38 -5.07 -19.84
C PHE A 412 5.31 -4.53 -20.79
N GLU A 413 4.44 -3.64 -20.32
CA GLU A 413 3.43 -2.98 -21.14
C GLU A 413 4.11 -2.21 -22.30
N CYS A 414 5.10 -1.36 -22.00
CA CYS A 414 5.89 -0.70 -23.03
C CYS A 414 6.59 -1.70 -23.96
N PHE A 415 7.05 -2.84 -23.45
CA PHE A 415 7.78 -3.84 -24.23
C PHE A 415 6.84 -4.55 -25.21
N LEU A 416 5.64 -4.90 -24.77
CA LEU A 416 4.58 -5.45 -25.61
C LEU A 416 4.25 -4.52 -26.77
N TYR A 417 4.04 -3.23 -26.48
CA TYR A 417 3.69 -2.26 -27.50
C TYR A 417 4.85 -1.96 -28.46
N ALA A 418 6.09 -1.92 -27.96
CA ALA A 418 7.27 -1.80 -28.81
C ALA A 418 7.44 -3.03 -29.73
N LEU A 419 7.21 -4.23 -29.19
CA LEU A 419 7.24 -5.47 -29.94
C LEU A 419 6.12 -5.50 -31.00
N ASN A 420 4.94 -4.98 -30.68
CA ASN A 420 3.86 -4.88 -31.65
C ASN A 420 4.19 -3.92 -32.80
N LEU A 421 4.86 -2.79 -32.54
CA LEU A 421 5.35 -1.92 -33.61
C LEU A 421 6.29 -2.67 -34.56
N VAL A 422 7.20 -3.48 -34.01
CA VAL A 422 8.08 -4.34 -34.83
C VAL A 422 7.24 -5.32 -35.65
N ILE A 423 6.25 -5.99 -35.07
CA ILE A 423 5.36 -6.89 -35.81
C ILE A 423 4.65 -6.15 -36.94
N ILE A 424 4.04 -4.98 -36.67
CA ILE A 424 3.28 -4.20 -37.65
C ILE A 424 4.16 -3.80 -38.84
N TYR A 425 5.39 -3.35 -38.60
CA TYR A 425 6.31 -2.99 -39.68
C TYR A 425 6.80 -4.18 -40.51
N ASN A 426 6.69 -5.39 -39.96
CA ASN A 426 7.07 -6.62 -40.63
C ASN A 426 5.88 -7.35 -41.28
N THR A 427 4.65 -6.87 -41.06
CA THR A 427 3.42 -7.54 -41.50
C THR A 427 2.95 -7.02 -42.86
N ASN A 428 2.50 -7.94 -43.72
CA ASN A 428 2.16 -7.69 -45.12
C ASN A 428 0.65 -7.69 -45.42
N ASP A 429 -0.23 -7.80 -44.43
CA ASP A 429 -1.68 -7.67 -44.62
C ASP A 429 -2.25 -6.66 -43.60
N ILE A 430 -3.18 -5.81 -44.04
CA ILE A 430 -3.90 -4.87 -43.17
C ILE A 430 -4.68 -5.63 -42.10
N LEU A 431 -5.27 -6.77 -42.47
CA LEU A 431 -6.02 -7.60 -41.54
C LEU A 431 -5.09 -8.18 -40.47
N ASP A 432 -3.90 -8.63 -40.86
CA ASP A 432 -2.90 -9.13 -39.91
C ASP A 432 -2.36 -8.02 -39.01
N VAL A 433 -2.16 -6.79 -39.51
CA VAL A 433 -1.81 -5.63 -38.68
C VAL A 433 -2.86 -5.39 -37.59
N ILE A 434 -4.14 -5.44 -37.93
CA ILE A 434 -5.25 -5.27 -36.98
C ILE A 434 -5.31 -6.45 -36.00
N LEU A 435 -5.24 -7.69 -36.49
CA LEU A 435 -5.30 -8.87 -35.63
C LEU A 435 -4.12 -8.96 -34.67
N ASN A 436 -2.91 -8.60 -35.10
CA ASN A 436 -1.73 -8.57 -34.24
C ASN A 436 -1.87 -7.51 -33.15
N ALA A 437 -2.37 -6.30 -33.49
CA ALA A 437 -2.65 -5.27 -32.50
C ALA A 437 -3.71 -5.73 -31.47
N LEU A 438 -4.80 -6.35 -31.92
CA LEU A 438 -5.84 -6.90 -31.03
C LEU A 438 -5.32 -8.05 -30.16
N ALA A 439 -4.47 -8.92 -30.70
CA ALA A 439 -3.86 -10.01 -29.96
C ALA A 439 -2.96 -9.48 -28.83
N ILE A 440 -2.24 -8.39 -29.06
CA ILE A 440 -1.40 -7.75 -28.04
C ILE A 440 -2.25 -7.11 -26.94
N GLU A 441 -3.36 -6.43 -27.27
CA GLU A 441 -4.31 -5.92 -26.27
C GLU A 441 -4.91 -7.05 -25.42
N PHE A 442 -5.31 -8.16 -26.05
CA PHE A 442 -5.78 -9.33 -25.32
C PHE A 442 -4.71 -9.89 -24.36
N VAL A 443 -3.45 -9.94 -24.81
CA VAL A 443 -2.34 -10.38 -23.97
C VAL A 443 -2.10 -9.41 -22.80
N HIS A 444 -2.21 -8.11 -23.06
CA HIS A 444 -2.05 -7.07 -22.03
C HIS A 444 -3.09 -7.21 -20.92
N GLN A 445 -4.36 -7.47 -21.25
CA GLN A 445 -5.48 -7.54 -20.29
C GLN A 445 -5.65 -8.90 -19.59
N LEU A 446 -4.85 -9.89 -19.98
CA LEU A 446 -5.07 -11.28 -19.59
C LEU A 446 -5.08 -11.48 -18.06
N ASP A 447 -4.18 -10.84 -17.32
CA ASP A 447 -4.12 -10.93 -15.87
C ASP A 447 -5.26 -10.21 -15.16
N GLU A 448 -5.78 -9.13 -15.71
CA GLU A 448 -6.96 -8.43 -15.21
C GLU A 448 -8.24 -9.25 -15.44
N ASP A 449 -8.36 -9.92 -16.59
CA ASP A 449 -9.45 -10.84 -16.91
C ASP A 449 -9.48 -12.06 -15.97
N PHE A 450 -8.30 -12.64 -15.67
CA PHE A 450 -8.19 -13.71 -14.68
C PHE A 450 -8.58 -13.24 -13.28
N ARG A 451 -8.18 -12.02 -12.90
CA ARG A 451 -8.55 -11.41 -11.62
C ARG A 451 -10.05 -11.15 -11.53
N GLY A 452 -10.68 -10.67 -12.60
CA GLY A 452 -12.12 -10.39 -12.69
C GLY A 452 -13.01 -11.63 -12.79
N SER A 453 -12.43 -12.83 -12.77
CA SER A 453 -13.20 -14.07 -12.85
C SER A 453 -13.85 -14.44 -11.51
N ASP A 454 -15.16 -14.73 -11.52
CA ASP A 454 -15.95 -15.11 -10.32
C ASP A 454 -15.35 -16.26 -9.49
N TRP A 455 -14.63 -17.19 -10.13
CA TRP A 455 -14.06 -18.34 -9.45
C TRP A 455 -12.73 -18.06 -8.74
N TRP A 456 -12.12 -16.89 -8.99
CA TRP A 456 -10.82 -16.53 -8.43
C TRP A 456 -10.95 -15.89 -7.05
N ASP A 457 -11.65 -14.75 -6.96
CA ASP A 457 -11.98 -14.06 -5.71
C ASP A 457 -13.20 -13.12 -5.89
N SER A 458 -14.40 -13.68 -6.11
CA SER A 458 -15.62 -12.92 -6.45
C SER A 458 -15.94 -11.75 -5.52
N ASP A 459 -15.61 -11.90 -4.23
CA ASP A 459 -15.94 -10.94 -3.18
C ASP A 459 -14.70 -10.10 -2.77
N TYR A 460 -13.58 -10.23 -3.49
CA TYR A 460 -12.29 -9.59 -3.17
C TYR A 460 -11.77 -9.86 -1.74
N ARG A 461 -12.27 -10.91 -1.08
CA ARG A 461 -11.98 -11.17 0.33
C ARG A 461 -10.53 -11.59 0.55
N HIS A 462 -9.93 -12.31 -0.40
CA HIS A 462 -8.54 -12.74 -0.24
C HIS A 462 -7.58 -11.57 -0.37
N ILE A 463 -7.81 -10.65 -1.33
CA ILE A 463 -6.97 -9.45 -1.43
C ILE A 463 -7.17 -8.53 -0.22
N GLN A 464 -8.41 -8.34 0.25
CA GLN A 464 -8.71 -7.61 1.49
C GLN A 464 -7.95 -8.19 2.69
N ALA A 465 -8.10 -9.48 2.96
CA ALA A 465 -7.41 -10.15 4.06
C ALA A 465 -5.87 -10.06 3.93
N GLY A 466 -5.37 -10.19 2.71
CA GLY A 466 -3.96 -10.01 2.41
C GLY A 466 -3.46 -8.58 2.71
N VAL A 467 -4.27 -7.56 2.44
CA VAL A 467 -3.96 -6.16 2.77
C VAL A 467 -4.00 -5.93 4.28
N CYS A 468 -4.96 -6.50 5.01
CA CYS A 468 -4.97 -6.47 6.48
C CYS A 468 -3.69 -7.11 7.06
N GLU A 469 -3.28 -8.29 6.55
CA GLU A 469 -2.00 -8.89 6.93
C GLU A 469 -0.81 -8.00 6.59
N LEU A 470 -0.86 -7.30 5.45
CA LEU A 470 0.21 -6.40 5.04
C LEU A 470 0.33 -5.18 5.96
N ILE A 471 -0.79 -4.66 6.48
CA ILE A 471 -0.81 -3.63 7.52
C ILE A 471 -0.18 -4.14 8.82
N ILE A 472 -0.45 -5.38 9.20
CA ILE A 472 0.19 -6.01 10.36
C ILE A 472 1.71 -6.11 10.14
N GLN A 473 2.13 -6.60 8.97
CA GLN A 473 3.53 -6.75 8.60
C GLN A 473 4.27 -5.41 8.53
N LYS A 474 3.71 -4.38 7.87
CA LYS A 474 4.35 -3.05 7.76
C LYS A 474 4.61 -2.43 9.15
N CYS A 475 3.79 -2.76 10.14
CA CYS A 475 3.92 -2.25 11.50
C CYS A 475 4.82 -3.08 12.42
N LEU A 476 5.25 -4.28 11.99
CA LEU A 476 6.12 -5.19 12.73
C LEU A 476 7.48 -5.32 12.06
N ASP A 477 8.54 -4.78 12.67
CA ASP A 477 9.91 -5.03 12.19
C ASP A 477 10.39 -6.41 12.67
N LEU A 478 10.22 -7.43 11.83
CA LEU A 478 10.50 -8.83 12.19
C LEU A 478 11.99 -9.07 12.44
N ASN A 479 12.86 -8.26 11.82
CA ASN A 479 14.30 -8.27 12.08
C ASN A 479 14.62 -7.77 13.49
N VAL A 480 13.95 -6.71 13.95
CA VAL A 480 14.04 -6.23 15.33
C VAL A 480 13.52 -7.29 16.30
N LEU A 481 12.37 -7.91 16.04
CA LEU A 481 11.79 -8.94 16.92
C LEU A 481 12.65 -10.21 16.99
N LYS A 482 13.27 -10.62 15.89
CA LYS A 482 14.12 -11.82 15.80
C LYS A 482 15.48 -11.65 16.47
N ASN A 483 16.01 -10.43 16.56
CA ASN A 483 17.36 -10.18 17.05
C ASN A 483 17.33 -9.41 18.40
N PRO A 484 17.71 -10.05 19.53
CA PRO A 484 17.71 -9.42 20.85
C PRO A 484 18.49 -8.10 20.91
N GLN A 485 19.59 -7.99 20.16
CA GLN A 485 20.39 -6.77 20.13
C GLN A 485 19.71 -5.66 19.33
N ALA A 486 19.05 -6.00 18.23
CA ALA A 486 18.26 -5.03 17.46
C ALA A 486 17.04 -4.57 18.27
N PHE A 487 16.35 -5.50 18.95
CA PHE A 487 15.26 -5.22 19.88
C PHE A 487 15.69 -4.24 20.98
N ALA A 488 16.78 -4.56 21.68
CA ALA A 488 17.33 -3.73 22.75
C ALA A 488 17.65 -2.31 22.27
N HIS A 489 18.29 -2.18 21.11
CA HIS A 489 18.59 -0.89 20.51
C HIS A 489 17.33 -0.15 20.06
N HIS A 490 16.35 -0.83 19.45
CA HIS A 490 15.15 -0.20 18.91
C HIS A 490 14.22 0.34 20.02
N TYR A 491 14.03 -0.43 21.09
CA TYR A 491 13.12 -0.08 22.20
C TYR A 491 13.82 0.50 23.42
N HIS A 492 15.11 0.84 23.32
CA HIS A 492 15.92 1.39 24.41
C HIS A 492 15.90 0.51 25.69
N VAL A 493 16.05 -0.80 25.51
CA VAL A 493 16.08 -1.78 26.60
C VAL A 493 17.50 -2.33 26.75
N ASP A 494 17.87 -2.73 27.97
CA ASP A 494 19.12 -3.44 28.23
C ASP A 494 19.18 -4.77 27.46
N LYS A 495 20.21 -4.93 26.63
CA LYS A 495 20.44 -6.11 25.79
C LYS A 495 20.50 -7.39 26.62
N ASP A 496 21.18 -7.39 27.76
CA ASP A 496 21.38 -8.60 28.55
C ASP A 496 20.07 -9.05 29.20
N LYS A 497 19.20 -8.10 29.57
CA LYS A 497 17.84 -8.41 30.04
C LYS A 497 16.99 -9.03 28.94
N VAL A 498 17.04 -8.51 27.71
CA VAL A 498 16.30 -9.08 26.57
C VAL A 498 16.79 -10.49 26.25
N VAL A 499 18.11 -10.70 26.21
CA VAL A 499 18.71 -12.02 25.97
C VAL A 499 18.30 -13.02 27.06
N ALA A 500 18.32 -12.61 28.33
CA ALA A 500 17.87 -13.45 29.45
C ALA A 500 16.38 -13.79 29.35
N ALA A 501 15.51 -12.83 29.02
CA ALA A 501 14.08 -13.08 28.84
C ALA A 501 13.77 -14.01 27.66
N CYS A 502 14.57 -13.94 26.60
CA CYS A 502 14.46 -14.81 25.43
C CYS A 502 15.17 -16.17 25.61
N GLY A 503 15.68 -16.49 26.81
CA GLY A 503 16.29 -17.79 27.12
C GLY A 503 17.69 -17.99 26.53
N GLY A 504 18.42 -16.92 26.22
CA GLY A 504 19.84 -16.96 25.86
C GLY A 504 20.19 -17.50 24.46
N ASN A 505 19.19 -17.94 23.67
CA ASN A 505 19.42 -18.64 22.40
C ASN A 505 19.73 -17.71 21.19
N GLY A 506 19.75 -16.39 21.40
CA GLY A 506 20.01 -15.39 20.36
C GLY A 506 18.89 -15.19 19.34
N GLN A 507 17.75 -15.89 19.45
CA GLN A 507 16.65 -15.84 18.48
C GLN A 507 15.53 -14.85 18.85
N GLY A 508 15.71 -14.05 19.91
CA GLY A 508 14.74 -13.01 20.29
C GLY A 508 13.34 -13.58 20.49
N LEU A 509 12.37 -13.03 19.76
CA LEU A 509 10.97 -13.46 19.78
C LEU A 509 10.62 -14.42 18.63
N PHE A 510 11.59 -14.95 17.89
CA PHE A 510 11.36 -15.92 16.82
C PHE A 510 11.69 -17.34 17.29
N ASN A 511 10.67 -18.16 17.58
CA ASN A 511 10.87 -19.56 17.96
C ASN A 511 9.59 -20.39 17.73
N ARG A 512 9.53 -21.07 16.59
CA ARG A 512 8.40 -21.92 16.19
C ARG A 512 7.99 -22.95 17.24
N ARG A 513 8.95 -23.69 17.80
CA ARG A 513 8.64 -24.75 18.77
C ARG A 513 7.98 -24.17 20.01
N LEU A 514 8.53 -23.06 20.52
CA LEU A 514 7.98 -22.38 21.67
C LEU A 514 6.63 -21.72 21.37
N ALA A 515 6.42 -21.21 20.16
CA ALA A 515 5.13 -20.65 19.76
C ALA A 515 4.02 -21.71 19.79
N LEU A 516 4.30 -22.91 19.24
CA LEU A 516 3.36 -24.04 19.31
C LEU A 516 3.12 -24.53 20.74
N GLU A 517 4.18 -24.57 21.57
CA GLU A 517 4.07 -24.91 23.00
C GLU A 517 3.20 -23.88 23.75
N ASP A 518 3.43 -22.59 23.52
CA ASP A 518 2.71 -21.48 24.16
C ASP A 518 1.25 -21.39 23.68
N GLN A 519 0.95 -21.76 22.43
CA GLN A 519 -0.41 -21.82 21.88
C GLN A 519 -1.26 -22.93 22.48
N GLU A 520 -0.66 -24.00 23.00
CA GLU A 520 -1.39 -25.08 23.69
C GLU A 520 -1.52 -24.83 25.20
N ASP A 521 -0.80 -23.84 25.72
CA ASP A 521 -0.75 -23.56 27.15
C ASP A 521 -1.83 -22.54 27.56
N VAL A 522 -2.85 -23.05 28.26
CA VAL A 522 -4.01 -22.29 28.74
C VAL A 522 -3.62 -21.07 29.60
N LYS A 523 -2.40 -21.03 30.18
CA LYS A 523 -1.97 -19.87 30.98
C LYS A 523 -1.85 -18.58 30.16
N TYR A 524 -1.57 -18.70 28.86
CA TYR A 524 -1.34 -17.56 27.96
C TYR A 524 -2.59 -17.12 27.19
N MET A 525 -3.69 -17.86 27.39
CA MET A 525 -4.98 -17.62 26.77
C MET A 525 -5.85 -16.71 27.64
N ASN A 526 -6.63 -15.85 27.01
CA ASN A 526 -7.73 -15.18 27.68
C ASN A 526 -8.89 -16.17 27.97
N GLY A 527 -9.91 -15.73 28.70
CA GLY A 527 -11.02 -16.59 29.12
C GLY A 527 -11.78 -17.23 27.95
N GLN A 528 -11.95 -16.50 26.85
CA GLN A 528 -12.62 -16.98 25.63
C GLN A 528 -11.74 -17.99 24.88
N GLU A 529 -10.49 -17.63 24.59
CA GLU A 529 -9.50 -18.50 23.94
C GLU A 529 -9.32 -19.82 24.70
N ALA A 530 -9.27 -19.78 26.03
CA ALA A 530 -9.17 -20.96 26.88
C ALA A 530 -10.43 -21.85 26.81
N MET A 531 -11.61 -21.25 26.63
CA MET A 531 -12.85 -21.99 26.43
C MET A 531 -12.86 -22.65 25.05
N ASP A 532 -12.54 -21.89 24.00
CA ASP A 532 -12.47 -22.38 22.63
C ASP A 532 -11.47 -23.53 22.50
N HIS A 533 -10.29 -23.40 23.10
CA HIS A 533 -9.28 -24.47 23.15
C HIS A 533 -9.81 -25.76 23.80
N ARG A 534 -10.51 -25.64 24.93
CA ARG A 534 -11.14 -26.79 25.62
C ARG A 534 -12.26 -27.41 24.79
N CYS A 535 -13.07 -26.59 24.14
CA CYS A 535 -14.13 -27.03 23.24
C CYS A 535 -13.55 -27.76 22.02
N ALA A 536 -12.53 -27.20 21.36
CA ALA A 536 -11.80 -27.82 20.26
C ALA A 536 -11.19 -29.16 20.68
N SER A 537 -10.48 -29.20 21.82
CA SER A 537 -9.88 -30.42 22.36
C SER A 537 -10.92 -31.51 22.65
N THR A 538 -12.08 -31.11 23.20
CA THR A 538 -13.19 -32.03 23.46
C THR A 538 -13.83 -32.52 22.16
N ALA A 539 -14.02 -31.64 21.18
CA ALA A 539 -14.54 -31.97 19.86
C ALA A 539 -13.63 -32.94 19.11
N LYS A 540 -12.30 -32.74 19.16
CA LYS A 540 -11.28 -33.67 18.64
C LYS A 540 -11.41 -35.06 19.24
N ARG A 541 -11.50 -35.15 20.58
CA ARG A 541 -11.69 -36.43 21.28
C ARG A 541 -13.00 -37.14 20.91
N LEU A 542 -14.05 -36.38 20.64
CA LEU A 542 -15.37 -36.92 20.26
C LEU A 542 -15.53 -37.14 18.75
N GLY A 543 -14.54 -36.80 17.93
CA GLY A 543 -14.61 -36.89 16.47
C GLY A 543 -15.68 -35.99 15.85
N LYS A 544 -15.98 -34.84 16.47
CA LYS A 544 -17.02 -33.90 16.01
C LYS A 544 -16.40 -32.85 15.08
N THR A 545 -16.25 -33.18 13.80
CA THR A 545 -15.60 -32.32 12.79
C THR A 545 -16.13 -30.90 12.79
N PHE A 546 -17.44 -30.68 12.66
CA PHE A 546 -18.03 -29.32 12.65
C PHE A 546 -17.66 -28.48 13.88
N ALA A 547 -17.62 -29.08 15.07
CA ALA A 547 -17.22 -28.35 16.28
C ALA A 547 -15.71 -28.08 16.32
N ILE A 548 -14.88 -28.95 15.74
CA ILE A 548 -13.45 -28.66 15.57
C ILE A 548 -13.30 -27.43 14.67
N GLU A 549 -14.03 -27.39 13.55
CA GLU A 549 -13.98 -26.26 12.60
C GLU A 549 -14.51 -24.94 13.19
N GLU A 550 -15.42 -25.01 14.14
CA GLU A 550 -15.93 -23.84 14.87
C GLU A 550 -14.93 -23.32 15.89
N TYR A 551 -14.28 -24.21 16.67
CA TYR A 551 -13.43 -23.77 17.78
C TYR A 551 -11.94 -23.66 17.41
N GLU A 552 -11.50 -24.29 16.33
CA GLU A 552 -10.10 -24.24 15.87
C GLU A 552 -9.97 -23.39 14.61
N LYS A 553 -9.04 -22.42 14.64
CA LYS A 553 -8.72 -21.60 13.48
C LYS A 553 -8.19 -22.48 12.36
N LYS A 554 -8.90 -22.49 11.21
CA LYS A 554 -8.45 -23.19 10.01
C LYS A 554 -7.35 -22.42 9.28
N ASN A 555 -6.41 -23.16 8.73
CA ASN A 555 -5.47 -22.61 7.75
C ASN A 555 -6.22 -22.40 6.42
N SER A 556 -6.33 -21.12 6.03
CA SER A 556 -6.84 -20.73 4.72
C SER A 556 -5.67 -20.28 3.84
N TYR A 557 -5.63 -20.76 2.61
CA TYR A 557 -4.58 -20.44 1.64
C TYR A 557 -5.21 -19.87 0.39
N PHE A 558 -4.57 -18.84 -0.18
CA PHE A 558 -4.89 -18.42 -1.53
C PHE A 558 -4.21 -19.37 -2.52
N GLY A 559 -4.98 -20.00 -3.41
CA GLY A 559 -4.52 -21.06 -4.31
C GLY A 559 -4.31 -22.43 -3.64
N PHE A 560 -3.96 -23.44 -4.44
CA PHE A 560 -3.79 -24.82 -3.96
C PHE A 560 -2.36 -25.12 -3.47
N GLU A 561 -1.39 -24.30 -3.83
CA GLU A 561 0.03 -24.49 -3.54
C GLU A 561 0.32 -24.40 -2.05
N GLY A 562 -0.42 -23.54 -1.33
CA GLY A 562 -0.33 -23.44 0.12
C GLY A 562 -0.62 -24.78 0.81
N LYS A 563 -1.69 -25.47 0.38
CA LYS A 563 -2.05 -26.81 0.88
C LYS A 563 -1.00 -27.86 0.52
N ILE A 564 -0.43 -27.79 -0.68
CA ILE A 564 0.66 -28.70 -1.09
C ILE A 564 1.91 -28.47 -0.24
N MET A 565 2.30 -27.22 -0.03
CA MET A 565 3.47 -26.87 0.77
C MET A 565 3.27 -27.23 2.24
N GLU A 566 2.07 -27.03 2.80
CA GLU A 566 1.71 -27.51 4.13
C GLU A 566 1.87 -29.04 4.23
N PHE A 567 1.35 -29.79 3.26
CA PHE A 567 1.46 -31.24 3.20
C PHE A 567 2.92 -31.73 3.18
N PHE A 568 3.80 -31.09 2.38
CA PHE A 568 5.20 -31.51 2.26
C PHE A 568 6.10 -31.03 3.41
N THR A 569 5.86 -29.83 3.93
CA THR A 569 6.77 -29.20 4.89
C THR A 569 6.26 -29.22 6.32
N GLY A 570 4.97 -29.55 6.54
CA GLY A 570 4.28 -29.36 7.80
C GLY A 570 4.26 -27.88 8.24
N ARG A 571 4.44 -26.93 7.32
CA ARG A 571 4.46 -25.50 7.61
C ARG A 571 3.11 -24.87 7.30
N THR A 572 2.51 -24.34 8.36
CA THR A 572 1.27 -23.56 8.40
C THR A 572 1.50 -22.08 8.10
N THR A 573 2.76 -21.62 8.11
CA THR A 573 3.20 -20.22 7.99
C THR A 573 2.91 -19.55 6.64
N LEU A 574 2.20 -20.22 5.73
CA LEU A 574 1.77 -19.69 4.44
C LEU A 574 0.27 -19.36 4.41
N GLY A 575 -0.47 -19.70 5.47
CA GLY A 575 -1.89 -19.40 5.58
C GLY A 575 -2.14 -17.92 5.87
N ILE A 576 -3.27 -17.41 5.39
CA ILE A 576 -3.78 -16.08 5.71
C ILE A 576 -3.99 -16.00 7.23
N PHE A 577 -3.44 -14.97 7.84
CA PHE A 577 -3.36 -14.75 9.29
C PHE A 577 -2.63 -15.87 10.04
N ASN A 578 -1.66 -16.54 9.40
CA ASN A 578 -0.75 -17.49 10.05
C ASN A 578 0.73 -17.28 9.71
N LYS A 579 1.08 -16.24 8.95
CA LYS A 579 2.46 -15.94 8.56
C LYS A 579 3.37 -15.59 9.74
N LEU A 580 2.79 -15.11 10.85
CA LEU A 580 3.52 -14.62 12.01
C LEU A 580 3.51 -15.59 13.20
N GLU A 581 3.05 -16.83 12.99
CA GLU A 581 2.95 -17.87 14.02
C GLU A 581 4.25 -18.05 14.82
N ASP A 582 5.40 -18.03 14.14
CA ASP A 582 6.73 -18.21 14.77
C ASP A 582 7.09 -17.11 15.78
N TYR A 583 6.37 -15.98 15.78
CA TYR A 583 6.53 -14.85 16.70
C TYR A 583 5.52 -14.86 17.87
N ARG A 584 4.58 -15.81 17.89
CA ARG A 584 3.55 -15.98 18.93
C ARG A 584 4.08 -16.68 20.19
N VAL A 585 5.28 -16.28 20.63
CA VAL A 585 5.98 -16.82 21.82
C VAL A 585 5.55 -16.11 23.10
N TRP A 586 4.30 -16.32 23.52
CA TRP A 586 3.66 -15.61 24.63
C TRP A 586 4.48 -15.61 25.93
N SER A 587 5.15 -16.71 26.23
CA SER A 587 6.05 -16.84 27.39
C SER A 587 7.23 -15.87 27.38
N ARG A 588 7.71 -15.47 26.19
CA ARG A 588 8.76 -14.45 26.03
C ARG A 588 8.16 -13.05 26.00
N TRP A 589 7.03 -12.88 25.33
CA TRP A 589 6.27 -11.63 25.30
C TRP A 589 5.98 -11.12 26.71
N GLU A 590 5.42 -11.95 27.60
CA GLU A 590 5.13 -11.57 28.99
C GLU A 590 6.32 -11.01 29.77
N LYS A 591 7.55 -11.37 29.37
CA LYS A 591 8.78 -10.87 29.99
C LYS A 591 9.24 -9.56 29.37
N VAL A 592 9.09 -9.38 28.05
CA VAL A 592 9.61 -8.21 27.33
C VAL A 592 8.65 -7.01 27.31
N LEU A 593 7.33 -7.26 27.39
CA LEU A 593 6.28 -6.21 27.33
C LEU A 593 6.51 -5.05 28.30
N PHE A 594 7.06 -5.34 29.48
CA PHE A 594 7.23 -4.37 30.57
C PHE A 594 8.69 -3.92 30.76
N MET A 595 9.61 -4.30 29.87
CA MET A 595 11.04 -4.07 30.07
C MET A 595 11.50 -2.64 29.80
N ALA A 596 10.88 -1.94 28.85
CA ALA A 596 11.26 -0.58 28.54
C ALA A 596 11.03 0.34 29.75
N GLU A 597 11.94 1.26 30.01
CA GLU A 597 11.79 2.17 31.16
C GLU A 597 10.71 3.21 30.87
N VAL A 598 9.94 3.56 31.91
CA VAL A 598 9.00 4.68 31.86
C VAL A 598 9.77 5.96 32.20
N PRO A 599 9.77 6.98 31.33
CA PRO A 599 10.43 8.25 31.60
C PRO A 599 9.99 8.85 32.93
N LYS A 600 10.95 9.31 33.74
CA LYS A 600 10.71 9.94 35.04
C LYS A 600 10.77 11.46 34.89
N GLY A 601 9.90 12.19 35.60
CA GLY A 601 9.86 13.65 35.63
C GLY A 601 8.69 14.25 34.82
N LYS A 602 8.33 15.51 35.11
CA LYS A 602 7.33 16.21 34.29
C LYS A 602 7.99 16.60 32.96
N PRO A 603 7.42 16.21 31.81
CA PRO A 603 8.05 16.45 30.52
C PRO A 603 8.19 17.95 30.22
N TRP A 604 7.41 18.81 30.88
CA TRP A 604 7.43 20.27 30.71
C TRP A 604 8.33 21.05 31.70
N GLU A 605 8.95 20.42 32.70
CA GLU A 605 9.73 21.16 33.72
C GLU A 605 11.17 21.52 33.29
N ASN A 606 11.72 20.91 32.24
CA ASN A 606 13.01 21.31 31.65
C ASN A 606 12.80 22.09 30.35
N GLU A 607 12.61 23.41 30.44
CA GLU A 607 12.56 24.31 29.26
C GLU A 607 13.80 24.17 28.36
N GLU A 608 14.98 23.87 28.92
CA GLU A 608 16.21 23.68 28.12
C GLU A 608 16.26 22.36 27.32
N GLU A 609 15.61 21.29 27.80
CA GLU A 609 15.45 20.05 27.03
C GLU A 609 14.27 20.14 26.06
N ASN A 610 13.21 20.88 26.41
CA ASN A 610 12.09 21.15 25.51
C ASN A 610 12.44 22.10 24.36
N LYS A 611 13.37 23.03 24.56
CA LYS A 611 13.99 23.79 23.45
C LYS A 611 14.72 22.89 22.45
N LYS A 612 15.18 21.69 22.86
CA LYS A 612 15.73 20.66 21.97
C LYS A 612 14.67 19.73 21.35
N VAL A 613 13.40 19.85 21.74
CA VAL A 613 12.27 19.12 21.12
C VAL A 613 11.77 19.85 19.87
N VAL A 614 12.15 21.11 19.69
CA VAL A 614 12.02 21.79 18.39
C VAL A 614 13.08 21.19 17.47
N SER A 615 12.67 20.29 16.58
CA SER A 615 13.46 19.98 15.39
C SER A 615 13.73 21.30 14.69
N THR A 616 14.99 21.71 14.70
CA THR A 616 15.43 22.80 13.84
C THR A 616 15.78 22.20 12.50
N LEU A 617 15.81 23.00 11.43
CA LEU A 617 16.41 22.59 10.14
C LEU A 617 17.81 21.96 10.29
N HIS A 618 18.50 22.18 11.42
CA HIS A 618 19.86 21.74 11.70
C HIS A 618 19.94 20.41 12.47
N GLU A 619 18.91 20.02 13.22
CA GLU A 619 18.77 18.71 13.87
C GLU A 619 17.37 18.14 13.61
N PRO A 620 17.08 17.73 12.35
CA PRO A 620 15.77 17.22 11.99
C PRO A 620 15.46 15.93 12.73
N PHE A 621 14.18 15.71 13.05
CA PHE A 621 13.72 14.40 13.48
C PHE A 621 14.12 13.33 12.45
N LYS A 622 14.41 12.10 12.91
CA LYS A 622 14.84 11.00 12.01
C LYS A 622 13.85 10.70 10.88
N ASN A 623 12.57 11.03 11.06
CA ASN A 623 11.49 10.87 10.09
C ASN A 623 11.11 12.18 9.38
N HIS A 624 11.88 13.26 9.55
CA HIS A 624 11.65 14.48 8.80
C HIS A 624 12.12 14.27 7.36
N ASN A 625 11.17 14.00 6.48
CA ASN A 625 11.40 14.01 5.06
C ASN A 625 10.87 15.36 4.54
N VAL A 626 11.77 16.27 4.13
CA VAL A 626 11.42 17.58 3.56
C VAL A 626 10.48 17.43 2.34
N ILE A 627 10.49 16.24 1.73
CA ILE A 627 9.72 15.86 0.55
C ILE A 627 8.34 15.33 0.93
N ALA A 628 8.08 14.99 2.20
CA ALA A 628 6.75 14.60 2.61
C ALA A 628 5.91 15.84 2.93
N GLY A 629 4.86 16.00 2.14
CA GLY A 629 4.20 17.29 1.92
C GLY A 629 4.61 17.97 0.61
N SER A 630 5.58 17.40 -0.12
CA SER A 630 5.83 17.78 -1.52
C SER A 630 4.77 17.17 -2.44
N ASN A 631 4.51 17.86 -3.55
CA ASN A 631 3.68 17.37 -4.63
C ASN A 631 4.08 15.93 -4.99
N SER A 632 3.12 15.01 -5.03
CA SER A 632 3.30 13.60 -5.39
C SER A 632 4.11 13.41 -6.68
N SER A 633 4.01 14.35 -7.61
CA SER A 633 4.82 14.41 -8.83
C SER A 633 6.33 14.62 -8.55
N LYS A 634 6.70 15.45 -7.57
CA LYS A 634 8.10 15.65 -7.16
C LYS A 634 8.64 14.38 -6.50
N ALA A 635 7.87 13.73 -5.64
CA ALA A 635 8.25 12.47 -5.00
C ALA A 635 8.48 11.37 -6.04
N PHE A 636 7.58 11.26 -7.02
CA PHE A 636 7.71 10.35 -8.16
C PHE A 636 8.97 10.62 -8.99
N LEU A 637 9.23 11.88 -9.38
CA LEU A 637 10.43 12.25 -10.14
C LEU A 637 11.72 11.95 -9.38
N LEU A 638 11.73 12.18 -8.07
CA LEU A 638 12.87 11.82 -7.23
C LEU A 638 13.07 10.31 -7.23
N GLN A 639 12.00 9.53 -7.10
CA GLN A 639 12.10 8.07 -7.12
C GLN A 639 12.66 7.56 -8.46
N ILE A 640 12.22 8.13 -9.58
CA ILE A 640 12.80 7.85 -10.90
C ILE A 640 14.30 8.14 -10.88
N LEU A 641 14.71 9.32 -10.43
CA LEU A 641 16.11 9.73 -10.37
C LEU A 641 16.94 8.79 -9.49
N GLU A 642 16.46 8.47 -8.29
CA GLU A 642 17.12 7.57 -7.34
C GLU A 642 17.29 6.16 -7.92
N THR A 643 16.31 5.69 -8.71
CA THR A 643 16.39 4.40 -9.41
C THR A 643 17.43 4.45 -10.52
N LEU A 644 17.43 5.50 -11.35
CA LEU A 644 18.37 5.67 -12.46
C LEU A 644 19.83 5.79 -11.99
N ILE A 645 20.09 6.42 -10.85
CA ILE A 645 21.44 6.50 -10.26
C ILE A 645 21.77 5.30 -9.34
N LEU A 646 20.89 4.29 -9.26
CA LEU A 646 21.00 3.11 -8.41
C LEU A 646 21.18 3.42 -6.91
N TYR A 647 20.72 4.59 -6.46
CA TYR A 647 20.86 5.01 -5.07
C TYR A 647 20.00 4.16 -4.13
N GLN A 648 18.75 3.86 -4.50
CA GLN A 648 17.87 2.99 -3.70
C GLN A 648 18.46 1.58 -3.57
N THR A 649 18.96 1.02 -4.66
CA THR A 649 19.67 -0.27 -4.69
C THR A 649 20.88 -0.26 -3.75
N TYR A 650 21.74 0.76 -3.86
CA TYR A 650 22.89 0.91 -2.98
C TYR A 650 22.50 0.99 -1.49
N ARG A 651 21.48 1.80 -1.15
CA ARG A 651 20.98 1.94 0.23
C ARG A 651 20.46 0.60 0.77
N ASN A 652 19.69 -0.13 -0.02
CA ASN A 652 19.12 -1.44 0.34
C ASN A 652 20.19 -2.52 0.51
N VAL A 653 21.16 -2.58 -0.41
CA VAL A 653 22.31 -3.50 -0.32
C VAL A 653 23.15 -3.20 0.90
N LYS A 654 23.44 -1.92 1.17
CA LYS A 654 24.18 -1.49 2.36
C LYS A 654 23.46 -1.88 3.65
N ARG A 655 22.12 -1.74 3.72
CA ARG A 655 21.31 -2.20 4.86
C ARG A 655 21.41 -3.72 5.05
N CYS A 656 21.21 -4.49 3.98
CA CYS A 656 21.31 -5.96 4.02
C CYS A 656 22.71 -6.43 4.44
N TRP A 657 23.75 -5.76 3.96
CA TRP A 657 25.14 -6.06 4.32
C TRP A 657 25.43 -5.76 5.79
N ARG A 658 24.95 -4.63 6.33
CA ARG A 658 25.02 -4.33 7.78
C ARG A 658 24.33 -5.40 8.63
N ASN A 659 23.24 -5.97 8.12
CA ASN A 659 22.50 -7.04 8.78
C ASN A 659 23.08 -8.44 8.50
N LYS A 660 24.22 -8.54 7.78
CA LYS A 660 24.88 -9.80 7.39
C LYS A 660 23.99 -10.76 6.58
N ASN A 661 22.98 -10.23 5.88
CA ASN A 661 22.11 -11.00 5.01
C ASN A 661 22.59 -10.89 3.55
N TYR A 662 23.64 -11.64 3.21
CA TYR A 662 24.29 -11.56 1.90
C TYR A 662 23.41 -12.05 0.75
N PHE A 663 22.55 -13.04 1.00
CA PHE A 663 21.60 -13.53 -0.01
C PHE A 663 20.58 -12.43 -0.37
N ALA A 664 20.00 -11.77 0.64
CA ALA A 664 19.14 -10.62 0.40
C ALA A 664 19.90 -9.47 -0.27
N ALA A 665 21.16 -9.21 0.11
CA ALA A 665 21.96 -8.20 -0.57
C ALA A 665 22.14 -8.51 -2.07
N ALA A 666 22.45 -9.76 -2.42
CA ALA A 666 22.58 -10.20 -3.82
C ALA A 666 21.26 -10.09 -4.58
N SER A 667 20.14 -10.50 -3.98
CA SER A 667 18.82 -10.36 -4.61
C SER A 667 18.44 -8.89 -4.82
N ARG A 668 18.79 -7.99 -3.89
CA ARG A 668 18.59 -6.53 -4.06
C ARG A 668 19.40 -5.95 -5.22
N VAL A 669 20.63 -6.42 -5.43
CA VAL A 669 21.42 -6.01 -6.61
C VAL A 669 20.73 -6.46 -7.89
N PHE A 670 20.38 -7.75 -7.96
CA PHE A 670 19.70 -8.32 -9.12
C PHE A 670 18.43 -7.55 -9.44
N PHE A 671 17.50 -7.43 -8.50
CA PHE A 671 16.25 -6.69 -8.71
C PHE A 671 16.47 -5.21 -8.96
N GLY A 672 17.46 -4.58 -8.34
CA GLY A 672 17.77 -3.17 -8.58
C GLY A 672 18.25 -2.89 -10.01
N VAL A 673 18.91 -3.85 -10.65
CA VAL A 673 19.25 -3.78 -12.08
C VAL A 673 17.99 -3.92 -12.94
N PHE A 674 17.09 -4.84 -12.59
CA PHE A 674 15.80 -4.96 -13.28
C PHE A 674 14.94 -3.70 -13.15
N ASP A 675 14.85 -3.12 -11.95
CA ASP A 675 14.14 -1.87 -11.70
C ASP A 675 14.72 -0.73 -12.56
N TRP A 676 16.05 -0.67 -12.67
CA TRP A 676 16.74 0.30 -13.54
C TRP A 676 16.38 0.12 -15.01
N PHE A 677 16.43 -1.12 -15.52
CA PHE A 677 16.04 -1.43 -16.90
C PHE A 677 14.59 -1.05 -17.15
N ALA A 678 13.70 -1.35 -16.20
CA ALA A 678 12.29 -1.05 -16.32
C ALA A 678 12.05 0.46 -16.45
N VAL A 679 12.62 1.26 -15.54
CA VAL A 679 12.50 2.73 -15.58
C VAL A 679 13.13 3.32 -16.83
N ALA A 680 14.33 2.86 -17.22
CA ALA A 680 15.01 3.35 -18.41
C ALA A 680 14.20 3.06 -19.68
N PHE A 681 13.59 1.88 -19.76
CA PHE A 681 12.76 1.47 -20.89
C PHE A 681 11.45 2.27 -20.95
N GLN A 682 10.78 2.48 -19.81
CA GLN A 682 9.59 3.32 -19.70
C GLN A 682 9.85 4.74 -20.20
N LEU A 683 11.00 5.33 -19.83
CA LEU A 683 11.38 6.67 -20.26
C LEU A 683 11.75 6.72 -21.74
N ALA A 684 12.30 5.64 -22.30
CA ALA A 684 12.68 5.57 -23.71
C ALA A 684 11.47 5.36 -24.64
N PHE A 685 10.45 4.62 -24.19
CA PHE A 685 9.31 4.20 -24.99
C PHE A 685 8.56 5.35 -25.70
N PRO A 686 8.21 6.48 -25.04
CA PRO A 686 7.58 7.62 -25.72
C PRO A 686 8.41 8.17 -26.88
N PHE A 687 9.74 8.15 -26.77
CA PHE A 687 10.63 8.59 -27.85
C PHE A 687 10.67 7.59 -29.01
N VAL A 688 10.53 6.30 -28.74
CA VAL A 688 10.41 5.26 -29.78
C VAL A 688 9.11 5.44 -30.57
N VAL A 689 7.99 5.69 -29.89
CA VAL A 689 6.69 5.95 -30.53
C VAL A 689 6.71 7.26 -31.31
N MET A 690 7.29 8.33 -30.74
CA MET A 690 7.43 9.62 -31.43
C MET A 690 8.35 9.53 -32.66
N GLY A 691 9.47 8.82 -32.54
CA GLY A 691 10.35 8.53 -33.67
C GLY A 691 9.64 7.75 -34.76
N SER A 692 8.81 6.78 -34.38
CA SER A 692 7.93 6.03 -35.28
C SER A 692 6.90 6.93 -35.99
N MET A 693 6.27 7.86 -35.29
CA MET A 693 5.33 8.83 -35.89
C MET A 693 5.98 9.73 -36.94
N VAL A 694 7.29 10.01 -36.83
CA VAL A 694 8.03 10.80 -37.82
C VAL A 694 8.53 9.91 -38.96
N TYR A 695 9.04 8.73 -38.62
CA TYR A 695 9.63 7.79 -39.57
C TYR A 695 8.60 7.22 -40.56
N VAL A 696 7.42 6.81 -40.06
CA VAL A 696 6.37 6.20 -40.89
C VAL A 696 5.94 7.15 -42.04
N PRO A 697 5.63 8.45 -41.79
CA PRO A 697 5.36 9.42 -42.85
C PRO A 697 6.57 9.76 -43.74
N MET A 698 7.80 9.76 -43.23
CA MET A 698 9.00 10.05 -44.05
C MET A 698 9.36 8.92 -45.03
N CYS A 699 8.85 7.72 -44.79
CA CYS A 699 8.95 6.58 -45.70
C CYS A 699 7.78 6.50 -46.71
N TYR A 700 6.89 7.52 -46.73
CA TYR A 700 6.06 7.87 -47.88
C TYR A 700 6.79 8.87 -48.76
#